data_AF-A0A6A4XZT8-F1
#
_entry.id   AF-A0A6A4XZT8-F1
#
_cell.length_a   1.000
_cell.length_b   1.000
_cell.length_c   1.000
_cell.angle_alpha   90.00
_cell.angle_beta   90.00
_cell.angle_gamma   90.00
#
_symmetry.space_group_name_H-M   'P 1'
#
loop_
_entity.id
_entity.type
_entity.pdbx_description
1 polymer ?
#
loop_
_entity_poly.entity_id
_entity_poly.type
_entity_poly.pdbx_seq_one_letter_code
_entity_poly.pdbx_strand_id
1 'polypeptide(L)'
;DGANLFWFNRIVGFIWVGRPLLFVRGVTAVLVLSTTQLALVEPIAGHSRFAFAPRSVLASMVLAGEATWLLYVSQDFLTIALNRFTKVYGPISCLAAWVALVALELASPVLPIATLDRHCTAHDMDNSVQCVSGVLQIGNLARFVEIFAVMGAAMLAALVLGHVGVLMCFRRRDDEIPTRHLLGVADLYVASEAGQAERWTLDKVSCLMAGLVSLAWGHHSFTFDIKLWVLLRDKGRTASTKIFAHHSRRRTSLQTLAIQVVVSEQQPTNAMLDTTPKSMTWQHLLPRRHVQVLAVATRAWKRMVPAFGVFYALSSIAGSVSYLHLSQVNLANDLFWANFNTTGTHAFIATWLNKQLLLGIHDGTTTKLTTASINVDGPFAVSPAILTPAANYGAQLQFSELNGVDETIRGLRLSDGCTAPWIFTQYCYVDFQQQWQLANSAARQRRCQAMTANGAVFLESILRNIPFADFYSCWGPAYESAIAHDLRQSTPGQMWLAAIASSADKLPVVDEIALWQSYHITRFETQWQNFKRIGLVNQYSVWNAYGTAYPFSLQYQNASFRLSQQTSYIMYWGLANDFMAVMPNSTSGIGGQSLIRSSPHFAFANMTISDVLVQNSTLSLPLANVYTIMTNEVGPFGSIDMRFVPCPLEAKEAMRNILSILRSVLAQSNETQSVYHDINTPTSSMLPVPKAWSDVNFQALGGSPLCPEVPFGSGMPITLGIGSLMSWDRQCASVFLVANSGATKEYMIVAAVLAQLSHASPDAIAQTCGRIPSNVGICTTFLTETVAFVATYLSPQLQTQGTTANDAKRDRGGAGAQHQPGSIWPTGRCVARDALPDQCPRPN
;
A
#
# COMPACT_ATOMS: atom_id res chain seq x y z
N ASP A 1 -22.81 -52.25 5.94
CA ASP A 1 -22.80 -51.29 7.06
C ASP A 1 -22.54 -49.85 6.61
N GLY A 2 -23.57 -49.11 6.22
CA GLY A 2 -23.38 -47.69 5.85
C GLY A 2 -23.10 -46.75 7.03
N ALA A 3 -23.11 -47.25 8.27
CA ALA A 3 -22.73 -46.47 9.46
C ALA A 3 -21.26 -46.04 9.45
N ASN A 4 -20.38 -46.80 8.78
CA ASN A 4 -18.96 -46.46 8.67
C ASN A 4 -18.71 -45.20 7.82
N LEU A 5 -19.65 -44.84 6.92
CA LEU A 5 -19.56 -43.65 6.07
C LEU A 5 -19.67 -42.32 6.85
N PHE A 6 -20.23 -42.31 8.06
CA PHE A 6 -20.19 -41.11 8.92
C PHE A 6 -18.78 -40.65 9.27
N TRP A 7 -17.81 -41.57 9.19
CA TRP A 7 -16.40 -41.28 9.45
C TRP A 7 -15.60 -40.96 8.18
N PHE A 8 -16.28 -40.73 7.05
CA PHE A 8 -15.66 -40.52 5.73
C PHE A 8 -14.51 -39.50 5.78
N ASN A 9 -14.75 -38.27 6.24
CA ASN A 9 -13.72 -37.23 6.30
C ASN A 9 -12.52 -37.59 7.19
N ARG A 10 -12.79 -38.24 8.33
CA ARG A 10 -11.76 -38.65 9.32
C ARG A 10 -10.94 -39.85 8.87
N ILE A 11 -11.39 -40.59 7.87
CA ILE A 11 -10.70 -41.78 7.37
C ILE A 11 -10.08 -41.45 6.01
N VAL A 12 -10.91 -41.04 5.04
CA VAL A 12 -10.50 -40.80 3.66
C VAL A 12 -9.56 -39.61 3.56
N GLY A 13 -9.79 -38.55 4.34
CA GLY A 13 -8.92 -37.37 4.35
C GLY A 13 -7.46 -37.75 4.65
N PHE A 14 -7.19 -38.45 5.75
CA PHE A 14 -5.80 -38.79 6.09
C PHE A 14 -5.18 -39.86 5.19
N ILE A 15 -5.99 -40.81 4.72
CA ILE A 15 -5.48 -41.95 3.97
C ILE A 15 -5.23 -41.62 2.50
N TRP A 16 -6.09 -40.80 1.89
CA TRP A 16 -6.04 -40.50 0.45
C TRP A 16 -5.48 -39.12 0.12
N VAL A 17 -5.64 -38.13 1.02
CA VAL A 17 -5.09 -36.77 0.82
C VAL A 17 -3.79 -36.59 1.59
N GLY A 18 -3.76 -37.05 2.84
CA GLY A 18 -2.60 -36.95 3.73
C GLY A 18 -2.61 -35.71 4.60
N ARG A 19 -1.93 -35.80 5.76
CA ARG A 19 -1.93 -34.77 6.82
C ARG A 19 -1.40 -33.41 6.34
N PRO A 20 -0.27 -33.30 5.62
CA PRO A 20 0.27 -32.00 5.22
C PRO A 20 -0.66 -31.23 4.28
N LEU A 21 -1.26 -31.92 3.31
CA LEU A 21 -2.18 -31.30 2.36
C LEU A 21 -3.49 -30.87 3.02
N LEU A 22 -4.01 -31.64 3.98
CA LEU A 22 -5.16 -31.23 4.78
C LEU A 22 -4.85 -30.02 5.68
N PHE A 23 -3.64 -29.96 6.25
CA PHE A 23 -3.20 -28.82 7.03
C PHE A 23 -3.15 -27.56 6.16
N VAL A 24 -2.47 -27.60 5.02
CA VAL A 24 -2.40 -26.49 4.06
C VAL A 24 -3.81 -26.08 3.59
N ARG A 25 -4.68 -27.04 3.31
CA ARG A 25 -6.08 -26.79 2.95
C ARG A 25 -6.86 -26.06 4.07
N GLY A 26 -6.67 -26.47 5.32
CA GLY A 26 -7.25 -25.78 6.47
C GLY A 26 -6.72 -24.36 6.65
N VAL A 27 -5.39 -24.17 6.58
CA VAL A 27 -4.76 -22.83 6.68
C VAL A 27 -5.25 -21.91 5.56
N THR A 28 -5.33 -22.39 4.31
CA THR A 28 -5.81 -21.59 3.18
C THR A 28 -7.27 -21.15 3.36
N ALA A 29 -8.13 -21.99 3.92
CA ALA A 29 -9.50 -21.60 4.25
C ALA A 29 -9.55 -20.52 5.35
N VAL A 30 -8.70 -20.64 6.39
CA VAL A 30 -8.57 -19.60 7.43
C VAL A 30 -8.08 -18.26 6.84
N LEU A 31 -7.12 -18.30 5.91
CA LEU A 31 -6.65 -17.11 5.22
C LEU A 31 -7.78 -16.44 4.47
N VAL A 32 -8.56 -17.19 3.68
CA VAL A 32 -9.73 -16.66 2.97
C VAL A 32 -10.75 -16.05 3.95
N LEU A 33 -11.04 -16.69 5.08
CA LEU A 33 -11.92 -16.13 6.14
C LEU A 33 -11.34 -14.88 6.83
N SER A 34 -10.03 -14.66 6.72
CA SER A 34 -9.34 -13.50 7.28
C SER A 34 -9.14 -12.37 6.27
N THR A 35 -9.59 -12.55 5.02
CA THR A 35 -9.58 -11.53 3.97
C THR A 35 -10.98 -10.98 3.70
N THR A 36 -11.06 -9.69 3.41
CA THR A 36 -12.31 -9.04 2.95
C THR A 36 -12.72 -9.57 1.56
N GLN A 37 -14.00 -9.40 1.23
CA GLN A 37 -14.51 -9.58 -0.12
C GLN A 37 -14.85 -8.21 -0.69
N LEU A 38 -13.90 -7.66 -1.43
CA LEU A 38 -14.06 -6.40 -2.13
C LEU A 38 -14.32 -6.69 -3.61
N ALA A 39 -15.53 -6.39 -4.06
CA ALA A 39 -15.90 -6.51 -5.46
C ALA A 39 -16.02 -5.12 -6.08
N LEU A 40 -15.59 -4.99 -7.33
CA LEU A 40 -15.98 -3.87 -8.17
C LEU A 40 -17.40 -4.14 -8.64
N VAL A 41 -18.36 -3.37 -8.14
CA VAL A 41 -19.77 -3.52 -8.48
C VAL A 41 -20.20 -2.33 -9.31
N GLU A 42 -21.05 -2.59 -10.30
CA GLU A 42 -21.69 -1.58 -11.14
C GLU A 42 -23.17 -1.45 -10.73
N PRO A 43 -23.49 -0.77 -9.61
CA PRO A 43 -24.89 -0.64 -9.17
C PRO A 43 -25.73 0.18 -10.15
N ILE A 44 -25.08 1.00 -10.98
CA ILE A 44 -25.73 1.78 -12.03
C ILE A 44 -24.83 1.72 -13.27
N ALA A 45 -25.41 1.55 -14.46
CA ALA A 45 -24.64 1.40 -15.69
C ALA A 45 -23.71 2.59 -15.92
N GLY A 46 -22.41 2.34 -16.11
CA GLY A 46 -21.34 3.35 -16.19
C GLY A 46 -20.67 3.69 -14.86
N HIS A 47 -21.21 3.26 -13.71
CA HIS A 47 -20.69 3.57 -12.38
C HIS A 47 -20.14 2.34 -11.68
N SER A 48 -18.81 2.18 -11.70
CA SER A 48 -18.14 1.14 -10.91
C SER A 48 -17.65 1.68 -9.58
N ARG A 49 -17.96 0.98 -8.49
CA ARG A 49 -17.41 1.28 -7.15
C ARG A 49 -16.96 0.03 -6.43
N PHE A 50 -15.99 0.18 -5.54
CA PHE A 50 -15.68 -0.86 -4.60
C PHE A 50 -16.82 -0.98 -3.58
N ALA A 51 -17.43 -2.16 -3.54
CA ALA A 51 -18.43 -2.50 -2.55
C ALA A 51 -17.96 -3.72 -1.76
N PHE A 52 -18.23 -3.68 -0.45
CA PHE A 52 -18.12 -4.87 0.36
C PHE A 52 -19.22 -5.85 -0.08
N ALA A 53 -18.82 -7.03 -0.56
CA ALA A 53 -19.72 -8.08 -1.01
C ALA A 53 -19.70 -9.21 0.03
N PRO A 54 -20.62 -9.23 1.01
CA PRO A 54 -20.62 -10.26 2.03
C PRO A 54 -20.73 -11.64 1.39
N ARG A 55 -19.95 -12.60 1.92
CA ARG A 55 -20.04 -13.99 1.48
C ARG A 55 -21.44 -14.51 1.75
N SER A 56 -21.96 -15.34 0.84
CA SER A 56 -23.21 -16.05 1.11
C SER A 56 -23.05 -16.94 2.34
N VAL A 57 -24.15 -17.19 3.05
CA VAL A 57 -24.15 -18.09 4.22
C VAL A 57 -23.59 -19.47 3.83
N LEU A 58 -23.95 -19.97 2.64
CA LEU A 58 -23.46 -21.23 2.13
C LEU A 58 -21.94 -21.21 1.88
N ALA A 59 -21.41 -20.14 1.28
CA ALA A 59 -19.96 -20.01 1.07
C ALA A 59 -19.20 -19.95 2.41
N SER A 60 -19.75 -19.23 3.38
CA SER A 60 -19.19 -19.14 4.74
C SER A 60 -19.19 -20.50 5.44
N MET A 61 -20.28 -21.27 5.31
CA MET A 61 -20.39 -22.63 5.82
C MET A 61 -19.37 -23.59 5.20
N VAL A 62 -19.15 -23.49 3.88
CA VAL A 62 -18.13 -24.30 3.17
C VAL A 62 -16.74 -23.93 3.66
N LEU A 63 -16.38 -22.64 3.68
CA LEU A 63 -15.06 -22.18 4.14
C LEU A 63 -14.78 -22.52 5.60
N ALA A 64 -15.76 -22.33 6.49
CA ALA A 64 -15.65 -22.75 7.90
C ALA A 64 -15.47 -24.27 8.02
N GLY A 65 -16.13 -25.05 7.15
CA GLY A 65 -15.96 -26.51 7.07
C GLY A 65 -14.53 -26.88 6.71
N GLU A 66 -13.97 -26.21 5.71
CA GLU A 66 -12.59 -26.43 5.26
C GLU A 66 -11.56 -25.99 6.31
N ALA A 67 -11.81 -24.89 7.03
CA ALA A 67 -10.95 -24.46 8.14
C ALA A 67 -10.86 -25.54 9.23
N THR A 68 -11.93 -26.31 9.46
CA THR A 68 -11.93 -27.36 10.48
C THR A 68 -10.95 -28.50 10.21
N TRP A 69 -10.39 -28.65 8.99
CA TRP A 69 -9.32 -29.62 8.72
C TRP A 69 -8.11 -29.47 9.66
N LEU A 70 -7.86 -28.26 10.18
CA LEU A 70 -6.85 -28.01 11.21
C LEU A 70 -7.13 -28.79 12.50
N LEU A 71 -8.40 -28.86 12.90
CA LEU A 71 -8.82 -29.67 14.04
C LEU A 71 -8.71 -31.16 13.73
N TYR A 72 -9.06 -31.60 12.53
CA TYR A 72 -8.88 -32.99 12.12
C TYR A 72 -7.40 -33.42 12.27
N VAL A 73 -6.48 -32.63 11.70
CA VAL A 73 -5.03 -32.91 11.80
C VAL A 73 -4.56 -32.89 13.26
N SER A 74 -4.98 -31.90 14.05
CA SER A 74 -4.62 -31.79 15.48
C SER A 74 -5.12 -32.99 16.28
N GLN A 75 -6.38 -33.38 16.08
CA GLN A 75 -6.99 -34.54 16.71
C GLN A 75 -6.27 -35.83 16.34
N ASP A 76 -5.85 -35.98 15.08
CA ASP A 76 -5.10 -37.15 14.62
C ASP A 76 -3.76 -37.31 15.37
N PHE A 77 -3.05 -36.22 15.66
CA PHE A 77 -1.87 -36.27 16.55
C PHE A 77 -2.25 -36.60 18.00
N LEU A 78 -3.31 -35.97 18.52
CA LEU A 78 -3.80 -36.23 19.87
C LEU A 78 -4.34 -37.65 20.07
N THR A 79 -4.71 -38.37 19.00
CA THR A 79 -5.17 -39.77 19.10
C THR A 79 -4.12 -40.70 19.69
N ILE A 80 -2.82 -40.38 19.56
CA ILE A 80 -1.74 -41.18 20.15
C ILE A 80 -1.87 -41.19 21.69
N ALA A 81 -2.26 -40.06 22.29
CA ALA A 81 -2.41 -39.93 23.73
C ALA A 81 -3.83 -40.29 24.21
N LEU A 82 -4.86 -39.84 23.47
CA LEU A 82 -6.27 -39.93 23.89
C LEU A 82 -6.99 -41.18 23.33
N ASN A 83 -6.37 -41.88 22.39
CA ASN A 83 -6.86 -43.14 21.81
C ASN A 83 -8.36 -43.06 21.43
N ARG A 84 -9.18 -44.01 21.90
CA ARG A 84 -10.61 -44.12 21.57
C ARG A 84 -11.47 -42.96 22.07
N PHE A 85 -10.98 -42.16 23.02
CA PHE A 85 -11.68 -40.95 23.47
C PHE A 85 -11.84 -39.93 22.34
N THR A 86 -10.98 -39.97 21.30
CA THR A 86 -11.11 -39.14 20.09
C THR A 86 -12.44 -39.29 19.37
N LYS A 87 -13.07 -40.48 19.44
CA LYS A 87 -14.41 -40.70 18.88
C LYS A 87 -15.48 -39.82 19.54
N VAL A 88 -15.27 -39.42 20.79
CA VAL A 88 -16.22 -38.67 21.62
C VAL A 88 -16.03 -37.16 21.43
N TYR A 89 -14.84 -36.63 21.73
CA TYR A 89 -14.62 -35.18 21.68
C TYR A 89 -14.37 -34.64 20.26
N GLY A 90 -13.86 -35.47 19.33
CA GLY A 90 -13.47 -35.05 17.99
C GLY A 90 -14.63 -34.44 17.18
N PRO A 91 -15.77 -35.14 17.02
CA PRO A 91 -16.93 -34.60 16.30
C PRO A 91 -17.51 -33.34 16.96
N ILE A 92 -17.57 -33.31 18.30
CA ILE A 92 -18.13 -32.19 19.06
C ILE A 92 -17.28 -30.93 18.88
N SER A 93 -15.94 -31.05 18.98
CA SER A 93 -15.04 -29.91 18.76
C SER A 93 -15.11 -29.37 17.34
N CYS A 94 -15.18 -30.23 16.31
CA CYS A 94 -15.35 -29.78 14.93
C CYS A 94 -16.69 -29.07 14.69
N LEU A 95 -17.79 -29.59 15.25
CA LEU A 95 -19.10 -28.97 15.12
C LEU A 95 -19.15 -27.61 15.85
N ALA A 96 -18.64 -27.56 17.08
CA ALA A 96 -18.58 -26.33 17.87
C ALA A 96 -17.73 -25.26 17.18
N ALA A 97 -16.54 -25.63 16.68
CA ALA A 97 -15.69 -24.72 15.92
C ALA A 97 -16.38 -24.27 14.63
N TRP A 98 -17.00 -25.18 13.87
CA TRP A 98 -17.70 -24.82 12.65
C TRP A 98 -18.82 -23.80 12.88
N VAL A 99 -19.67 -24.03 13.90
CA VAL A 99 -20.73 -23.08 14.29
C VAL A 99 -20.14 -21.74 14.71
N ALA A 100 -19.08 -21.76 15.54
CA ALA A 100 -18.42 -20.55 16.00
C ALA A 100 -17.83 -19.75 14.84
N LEU A 101 -17.16 -20.40 13.88
CA LEU A 101 -16.57 -19.74 12.71
C LEU A 101 -17.64 -19.15 11.78
N VAL A 102 -18.76 -19.85 11.56
CA VAL A 102 -19.88 -19.32 10.77
C VAL A 102 -20.50 -18.11 11.47
N ALA A 103 -20.75 -18.20 12.78
CA ALA A 103 -21.30 -17.08 13.55
C ALA A 103 -20.35 -15.87 13.55
N LEU A 104 -19.06 -16.12 13.69
CA LEU A 104 -18.01 -15.12 13.71
C LEU A 104 -17.90 -14.39 12.34
N GLU A 105 -18.03 -15.10 11.23
CA GLU A 105 -18.05 -14.50 9.88
C GLU A 105 -19.29 -13.65 9.62
N LEU A 106 -20.46 -14.09 10.10
CA LEU A 106 -21.72 -13.36 9.92
C LEU A 106 -21.83 -12.14 10.84
N ALA A 107 -21.30 -12.21 12.06
CA ALA A 107 -21.39 -11.14 13.06
C ALA A 107 -20.33 -10.06 12.87
N SER A 108 -19.11 -10.44 12.49
CA SER A 108 -17.97 -9.52 12.38
C SER A 108 -17.11 -9.84 11.15
N PRO A 109 -17.56 -9.47 9.93
CA PRO A 109 -16.78 -9.66 8.72
C PRO A 109 -15.57 -8.71 8.65
N VAL A 110 -14.51 -9.13 7.95
CA VAL A 110 -13.33 -8.30 7.70
C VAL A 110 -13.66 -7.22 6.66
N LEU A 111 -13.48 -5.95 7.03
CA LEU A 111 -13.75 -4.80 6.16
C LEU A 111 -12.46 -4.24 5.54
N PRO A 112 -12.51 -3.70 4.30
CA PRO A 112 -11.36 -3.10 3.64
C PRO A 112 -11.12 -1.67 4.16
N ILE A 113 -9.88 -1.38 4.54
CA ILE A 113 -9.50 -0.08 5.12
C ILE A 113 -8.25 0.43 4.40
N ALA A 114 -8.27 1.69 3.95
CA ALA A 114 -7.09 2.38 3.44
C ALA A 114 -6.60 3.38 4.50
N THR A 115 -5.36 3.22 4.95
CA THR A 115 -4.69 4.15 5.87
C THR A 115 -3.64 4.92 5.09
N LEU A 116 -3.84 6.23 4.95
CA LEU A 116 -2.86 7.13 4.35
C LEU A 116 -1.97 7.67 5.46
N ASP A 117 -0.69 7.31 5.40
CA ASP A 117 0.35 7.71 6.33
C ASP A 117 1.63 7.83 5.52
N ARG A 118 1.96 9.08 5.13
CA ARG A 118 2.99 9.31 4.11
C ARG A 118 4.30 9.61 4.82
N HIS A 119 5.20 8.64 4.78
CA HIS A 119 6.57 8.81 5.25
C HIS A 119 7.51 8.97 4.06
N CYS A 120 8.15 10.13 3.96
CA CYS A 120 9.15 10.44 2.94
C CYS A 120 10.51 10.72 3.58
N THR A 121 11.58 10.24 2.96
CA THR A 121 12.96 10.46 3.39
C THR A 121 13.82 10.86 2.20
N ALA A 122 14.74 11.81 2.40
CA ALA A 122 15.81 12.08 1.44
C ALA A 122 16.83 10.94 1.52
N HIS A 123 16.91 10.10 0.48
CA HIS A 123 17.94 9.04 0.42
C HIS A 123 19.31 9.63 0.07
N ASP A 124 19.31 10.72 -0.68
CA ASP A 124 20.45 11.58 -0.94
C ASP A 124 19.88 13.00 -1.07
N MET A 125 20.41 13.93 -0.26
CA MET A 125 19.88 15.28 -0.10
C MET A 125 19.87 16.09 -1.40
N ASP A 126 20.67 15.71 -2.39
CA ASP A 126 20.71 16.40 -3.68
C ASP A 126 20.03 15.65 -4.84
N ASN A 127 19.76 14.36 -4.64
CA ASN A 127 19.59 13.45 -5.75
C ASN A 127 18.19 12.82 -5.77
N SER A 128 17.72 12.25 -4.66
CA SER A 128 16.47 11.47 -4.68
C SER A 128 15.70 11.41 -3.37
N VAL A 129 14.38 11.33 -3.52
CA VAL A 129 13.41 11.18 -2.43
C VAL A 129 12.78 9.79 -2.50
N GLN A 130 12.61 9.15 -1.35
CA GLN A 130 11.87 7.89 -1.21
C GLN A 130 10.65 8.12 -0.33
N CYS A 131 9.48 7.64 -0.76
CA CYS A 131 8.22 7.81 -0.07
C CYS A 131 7.43 6.50 0.01
N VAL A 132 6.89 6.23 1.19
CA VAL A 132 5.84 5.24 1.44
C VAL A 132 4.56 6.01 1.77
N SER A 133 3.57 5.96 0.90
CA SER A 133 2.39 6.84 0.95
C SER A 133 1.22 6.29 1.77
N GLY A 134 1.24 5.01 2.12
CA GLY A 134 0.18 4.40 2.92
C GLY A 134 -0.01 2.92 2.64
N VAL A 135 -1.00 2.36 3.34
CA VAL A 135 -1.33 0.94 3.38
C VAL A 135 -2.79 0.75 3.02
N LEU A 136 -3.04 -0.18 2.12
CA LEU A 136 -4.36 -0.74 1.88
C LEU A 136 -4.49 -2.09 2.57
N GLN A 137 -5.28 -2.14 3.64
CA GLN A 137 -5.52 -3.34 4.41
C GLN A 137 -6.73 -4.11 3.84
N ILE A 138 -6.45 -5.33 3.34
CA ILE A 138 -7.44 -6.22 2.72
C ILE A 138 -7.62 -7.49 3.58
N GLY A 139 -6.57 -7.89 4.30
CA GLY A 139 -6.63 -8.95 5.29
C GLY A 139 -6.41 -8.46 6.73
N ASN A 140 -6.78 -9.29 7.69
CA ASN A 140 -6.61 -9.01 9.11
C ASN A 140 -5.88 -10.16 9.82
N LEU A 141 -4.66 -9.91 10.29
CA LEU A 141 -3.86 -10.88 11.02
C LEU A 141 -4.46 -11.22 12.40
N ALA A 142 -5.09 -10.26 13.08
CA ALA A 142 -5.78 -10.51 14.34
C ALA A 142 -6.94 -11.49 14.13
N ARG A 143 -7.68 -11.35 13.01
CA ARG A 143 -8.72 -12.30 12.61
C ARG A 143 -8.16 -13.70 12.34
N PHE A 144 -7.03 -13.77 11.65
CA PHE A 144 -6.34 -15.04 11.41
C PHE A 144 -6.01 -15.75 12.73
N VAL A 145 -5.43 -15.04 13.70
CA VAL A 145 -5.10 -15.58 15.03
C VAL A 145 -6.36 -15.92 15.84
N GLU A 146 -7.40 -15.08 15.79
CA GLU A 146 -8.69 -15.29 16.43
C GLU A 146 -9.31 -16.63 16.00
N ILE A 147 -9.29 -16.94 14.70
CA ILE A 147 -9.83 -18.20 14.17
C ILE A 147 -9.09 -19.42 14.76
N PHE A 148 -7.75 -19.37 14.86
CA PHE A 148 -6.98 -20.43 15.52
C PHE A 148 -7.33 -20.56 17.02
N ALA A 149 -7.48 -19.44 17.72
CA ALA A 149 -7.86 -19.42 19.12
C ALA A 149 -9.25 -20.01 19.35
N VAL A 150 -10.23 -19.68 18.49
CA VAL A 150 -11.59 -20.24 18.52
C VAL A 150 -11.58 -21.75 18.29
N MET A 151 -10.81 -22.23 17.31
CA MET A 151 -10.65 -23.68 17.06
C MET A 151 -10.00 -24.39 18.27
N GLY A 152 -8.95 -23.82 18.83
CA GLY A 152 -8.28 -24.35 20.03
C GLY A 152 -9.21 -24.40 21.24
N ALA A 153 -9.97 -23.33 21.50
CA ALA A 153 -10.94 -23.25 22.58
C ALA A 153 -12.08 -24.28 22.41
N ALA A 154 -12.61 -24.43 21.20
CA ALA A 154 -13.62 -25.45 20.90
C ALA A 154 -13.09 -26.89 21.13
N MET A 155 -11.82 -27.15 20.81
CA MET A 155 -11.18 -28.43 21.08
C MET A 155 -11.03 -28.69 22.58
N LEU A 156 -10.53 -27.71 23.34
CA LEU A 156 -10.38 -27.82 24.80
C LEU A 156 -11.73 -27.99 25.51
N ALA A 157 -12.74 -27.21 25.13
CA ALA A 157 -14.07 -27.32 25.70
C ALA A 157 -14.68 -28.71 25.46
N ALA A 158 -14.56 -29.24 24.24
CA ALA A 158 -15.04 -30.59 23.92
C ALA A 158 -14.27 -31.69 24.68
N LEU A 159 -12.96 -31.52 24.89
CA LEU A 159 -12.14 -32.44 25.69
C LEU A 159 -12.63 -32.48 27.14
N VAL A 160 -12.84 -31.31 27.76
CA VAL A 160 -13.32 -31.21 29.15
C VAL A 160 -14.73 -31.78 29.29
N LEU A 161 -15.66 -31.36 28.43
CA LEU A 161 -17.05 -31.85 28.44
C LEU A 161 -17.13 -33.35 28.19
N GLY A 162 -16.34 -33.87 27.25
CA GLY A 162 -16.25 -35.30 26.97
C GLY A 162 -15.71 -36.08 28.17
N HIS A 163 -14.69 -35.57 28.84
CA HIS A 163 -14.07 -36.24 29.98
C HIS A 163 -15.02 -36.27 31.18
N VAL A 164 -15.68 -35.15 31.48
CA VAL A 164 -16.73 -35.06 32.52
C VAL A 164 -17.90 -36.00 32.18
N GLY A 165 -18.35 -36.04 30.93
CA GLY A 165 -19.41 -36.95 30.48
C GLY A 165 -19.05 -38.43 30.59
N VAL A 166 -17.80 -38.81 30.31
CA VAL A 166 -17.30 -40.19 30.50
C VAL A 166 -17.24 -40.55 31.98
N LEU A 167 -16.74 -39.63 32.83
CA LEU A 167 -16.71 -39.82 34.28
C LEU A 167 -18.11 -39.94 34.90
N MET A 168 -19.10 -39.21 34.38
CA MET A 168 -20.47 -39.20 34.91
C MET A 168 -21.34 -40.35 34.40
N CYS A 169 -21.18 -40.78 33.14
CA CYS A 169 -22.13 -41.72 32.50
C CYS A 169 -21.61 -43.15 32.29
N PHE A 170 -20.29 -43.41 32.32
CA PHE A 170 -19.73 -44.70 31.91
C PHE A 170 -18.73 -45.28 32.91
N ARG A 171 -19.23 -46.02 33.91
CA ARG A 171 -18.49 -47.14 34.54
C ARG A 171 -18.66 -48.38 33.66
N ARG A 172 -17.86 -48.53 32.59
CA ARG A 172 -17.90 -49.72 31.73
C ARG A 172 -16.51 -50.35 31.56
N ARG A 173 -16.49 -51.67 31.70
CA ARG A 173 -15.35 -52.58 31.57
C ARG A 173 -14.83 -52.52 30.13
N ASP A 174 -13.55 -52.21 29.95
CA ASP A 174 -12.89 -52.25 28.64
C ASP A 174 -12.75 -53.72 28.22
N ASP A 175 -13.58 -54.18 27.28
CA ASP A 175 -13.22 -55.32 26.46
C ASP A 175 -12.13 -54.84 25.48
N GLU A 176 -10.87 -55.24 25.72
CA GLU A 176 -9.73 -54.95 24.84
C GLU A 176 -9.97 -55.57 23.46
N ILE A 177 -10.55 -54.79 22.54
CA ILE A 177 -10.61 -55.15 21.13
C ILE A 177 -9.17 -55.04 20.57
N PRO A 178 -8.61 -56.12 20.00
CA PRO A 178 -7.23 -56.13 19.50
C PRO A 178 -7.01 -55.06 18.41
N THR A 179 -5.86 -54.40 18.43
CA THR A 179 -5.50 -53.34 17.47
C THR A 179 -5.41 -53.89 16.04
N ARG A 180 -6.08 -53.21 15.09
CA ARG A 180 -6.07 -53.58 13.67
C ARG A 180 -5.09 -52.69 12.92
N HIS A 181 -3.79 -53.03 13.02
CA HIS A 181 -2.70 -52.21 12.44
C HIS A 181 -2.88 -51.89 10.95
N LEU A 182 -3.47 -52.80 10.16
CA LEU A 182 -3.73 -52.62 8.73
C LEU A 182 -4.67 -51.43 8.43
N LEU A 183 -5.54 -51.05 9.36
CA LEU A 183 -6.49 -49.96 9.19
C LEU A 183 -5.90 -48.58 9.55
N GLY A 184 -4.74 -48.53 10.21
CA GLY A 184 -4.15 -47.29 10.72
C GLY A 184 -5.16 -46.48 11.56
N VAL A 185 -5.31 -45.19 11.25
CA VAL A 185 -6.27 -44.29 11.93
C VAL A 185 -7.74 -44.76 11.79
N ALA A 186 -8.08 -45.53 10.75
CA ALA A 186 -9.44 -46.03 10.55
C ALA A 186 -9.87 -47.04 11.62
N ASP A 187 -8.93 -47.68 12.32
CA ASP A 187 -9.20 -48.59 13.45
C ASP A 187 -9.98 -47.87 14.57
N LEU A 188 -9.68 -46.58 14.75
CA LEU A 188 -10.30 -45.69 15.72
C LEU A 188 -11.69 -45.23 15.30
N TYR A 189 -12.29 -45.72 14.21
CA TYR A 189 -13.60 -45.22 13.75
C TYR A 189 -14.51 -46.33 13.23
N VAL A 190 -13.94 -47.28 12.48
CA VAL A 190 -14.67 -48.36 11.83
C VAL A 190 -15.12 -49.43 12.84
N ALA A 191 -16.41 -49.73 12.84
CA ALA A 191 -16.96 -50.88 13.56
C ALA A 191 -16.77 -52.16 12.70
N SER A 192 -16.39 -53.27 13.34
CA SER A 192 -16.38 -54.60 12.70
C SER A 192 -17.47 -55.46 13.31
N GLU A 193 -18.13 -56.27 12.49
CA GLU A 193 -18.99 -57.34 12.99
C GLU A 193 -18.12 -58.43 13.63
N ALA A 194 -18.49 -58.88 14.82
CA ALA A 194 -17.72 -59.84 15.60
C ALA A 194 -17.59 -61.19 14.88
N GLY A 195 -16.51 -61.36 14.12
CA GLY A 195 -16.00 -62.65 13.68
C GLY A 195 -15.20 -63.33 14.79
N GLN A 196 -15.09 -64.66 14.73
CA GLN A 196 -14.33 -65.50 15.66
C GLN A 196 -12.97 -64.88 16.05
N ALA A 197 -12.51 -65.16 17.28
CA ALA A 197 -11.40 -64.52 18.03
C ALA A 197 -10.07 -64.23 17.31
N GLU A 198 -9.84 -64.74 16.10
CA GLU A 198 -8.61 -64.53 15.31
C GLU A 198 -8.81 -63.72 14.00
N ARG A 199 -10.04 -63.41 13.60
CA ARG A 199 -10.35 -62.76 12.30
C ARG A 199 -11.37 -61.65 12.43
N TRP A 200 -11.14 -60.55 11.72
CA TRP A 200 -12.07 -59.43 11.61
C TRP A 200 -12.53 -59.24 10.16
N THR A 201 -13.75 -58.74 10.00
CA THR A 201 -14.35 -58.51 8.69
C THR A 201 -14.61 -57.03 8.45
N LEU A 202 -14.55 -56.62 7.18
CA LEU A 202 -14.85 -55.27 6.76
C LEU A 202 -15.54 -55.26 5.40
N ASP A 203 -16.55 -54.42 5.22
CA ASP A 203 -17.20 -54.27 3.93
C ASP A 203 -16.27 -53.61 2.89
N LYS A 204 -16.51 -53.86 1.60
CA LYS A 204 -15.64 -53.37 0.52
C LYS A 204 -15.54 -51.83 0.48
N VAL A 205 -16.59 -51.10 0.87
CA VAL A 205 -16.59 -49.63 0.86
C VAL A 205 -15.73 -49.10 2.00
N SER A 206 -15.87 -49.67 3.19
CA SER A 206 -15.01 -49.32 4.33
C SER A 206 -13.55 -49.75 4.11
N CYS A 207 -13.30 -50.85 3.37
CA CYS A 207 -11.95 -51.20 2.91
C CYS A 207 -11.37 -50.10 2.03
N LEU A 208 -12.12 -49.64 1.03
CA LEU A 208 -11.69 -48.56 0.14
C LEU A 208 -11.44 -47.26 0.91
N MET A 209 -12.34 -46.89 1.83
CA MET A 209 -12.14 -45.72 2.71
C MET A 209 -10.85 -45.85 3.52
N ALA A 210 -10.61 -47.03 4.08
CA ALA A 210 -9.39 -47.37 4.80
C ALA A 210 -8.17 -47.58 3.89
N GLY A 211 -8.24 -47.28 2.58
CA GLY A 211 -7.13 -47.36 1.62
C GLY A 211 -6.75 -48.79 1.20
N LEU A 212 -7.65 -49.75 1.39
CA LEU A 212 -7.49 -51.15 0.99
C LEU A 212 -8.31 -51.38 -0.30
N VAL A 213 -7.66 -51.25 -1.45
CA VAL A 213 -8.30 -51.35 -2.77
C VAL A 213 -8.40 -52.81 -3.17
N SER A 214 -9.62 -53.32 -3.33
CA SER A 214 -9.84 -54.67 -3.83
C SER A 214 -9.64 -54.74 -5.34
N LEU A 215 -8.64 -55.49 -5.77
CA LEU A 215 -8.35 -55.76 -7.18
C LEU A 215 -8.67 -57.22 -7.50
N ALA A 216 -9.12 -57.48 -8.72
CA ALA A 216 -9.32 -58.83 -9.22
C ALA A 216 -8.55 -58.98 -10.53
N TRP A 217 -7.65 -59.95 -10.58
CA TRP A 217 -6.91 -60.30 -11.80
C TRP A 217 -7.08 -61.80 -12.02
N GLY A 218 -7.77 -62.17 -13.09
CA GLY A 218 -8.11 -63.56 -13.39
C GLY A 218 -8.91 -64.22 -12.27
N HIS A 219 -8.49 -65.41 -11.82
CA HIS A 219 -9.12 -66.15 -10.72
C HIS A 219 -8.63 -65.74 -9.32
N HIS A 220 -7.76 -64.73 -9.21
CA HIS A 220 -7.20 -64.29 -7.94
C HIS A 220 -7.72 -62.92 -7.53
N SER A 221 -7.99 -62.78 -6.23
CA SER A 221 -8.37 -61.52 -5.61
C SER A 221 -7.19 -61.00 -4.81
N PHE A 222 -6.92 -59.71 -4.98
CA PHE A 222 -5.84 -59.00 -4.33
C PHE A 222 -6.42 -57.80 -3.56
N THR A 223 -5.73 -57.40 -2.50
CA THR A 223 -5.98 -56.18 -1.76
C THR A 223 -4.72 -55.33 -1.82
N PHE A 224 -4.79 -54.21 -2.52
CA PHE A 224 -3.70 -53.23 -2.58
C PHE A 224 -3.86 -52.25 -1.42
N ASP A 225 -2.88 -52.21 -0.52
CA ASP A 225 -2.83 -51.21 0.53
C ASP A 225 -2.08 -49.98 0.03
N ILE A 226 -2.83 -48.90 -0.19
CA ILE A 226 -2.28 -47.62 -0.68
C ILE A 226 -1.32 -46.97 0.31
N LYS A 227 -1.44 -47.26 1.61
CA LYS A 227 -0.58 -46.66 2.65
C LYS A 227 0.81 -47.27 2.62
N LEU A 228 0.88 -48.60 2.47
CA LEU A 228 2.13 -49.36 2.49
C LEU A 228 2.67 -49.63 1.08
N TRP A 229 1.90 -49.34 0.04
CA TRP A 229 2.21 -49.70 -1.35
C TRP A 229 2.48 -51.21 -1.55
N VAL A 230 1.71 -52.04 -0.83
CA VAL A 230 1.85 -53.51 -0.87
C VAL A 230 0.60 -54.15 -1.46
N LEU A 231 0.81 -55.14 -2.35
CA LEU A 231 -0.25 -55.98 -2.89
C LEU A 231 -0.35 -57.29 -2.09
N LEU A 232 -1.47 -57.46 -1.38
CA LEU A 232 -1.76 -58.66 -0.60
C LEU A 232 -2.67 -59.61 -1.41
N ARG A 233 -2.35 -60.91 -1.42
CA ARG A 233 -3.22 -61.92 -2.04
C ARG A 233 -4.28 -62.39 -1.05
N ASP A 234 -5.55 -62.33 -1.45
CA ASP A 234 -6.65 -62.73 -0.59
C ASP A 234 -6.82 -64.25 -0.54
N LYS A 235 -7.10 -64.78 0.65
CA LYS A 235 -7.27 -66.22 0.89
C LYS A 235 -8.71 -66.72 0.72
N GLY A 236 -9.66 -65.87 0.35
CA GLY A 236 -11.07 -66.24 0.16
C GLY A 236 -11.88 -65.17 -0.60
N ARG A 237 -12.91 -65.62 -1.35
CA ARG A 237 -13.75 -64.78 -2.21
C ARG A 237 -15.14 -64.62 -1.59
N THR A 238 -15.42 -63.47 -1.00
CA THR A 238 -16.73 -63.11 -0.44
C THR A 238 -17.35 -61.95 -1.22
N ALA A 239 -18.67 -62.02 -1.45
CA ALA A 239 -19.36 -61.11 -2.38
C ALA A 239 -19.41 -59.64 -1.89
N SER A 240 -19.54 -59.41 -0.57
CA SER A 240 -19.77 -58.09 0.03
C SER A 240 -18.76 -57.65 1.09
N THR A 241 -18.06 -58.57 1.76
CA THR A 241 -17.09 -58.29 2.85
C THR A 241 -15.73 -58.88 2.56
N LYS A 242 -14.67 -58.38 3.21
CA LYS A 242 -13.29 -58.91 3.22
C LYS A 242 -12.97 -59.42 4.62
N ILE A 243 -12.13 -60.45 4.70
CA ILE A 243 -11.74 -61.09 5.96
C ILE A 243 -10.23 -60.91 6.14
N PHE A 244 -9.83 -60.41 7.30
CA PHE A 244 -8.44 -60.17 7.68
C PHE A 244 -8.12 -60.90 8.98
N ALA A 245 -6.87 -61.31 9.16
CA ALA A 245 -6.40 -61.92 10.40
C ALA A 245 -5.92 -60.84 11.38
N HIS A 246 -6.10 -61.07 12.68
CA HIS A 246 -5.36 -60.31 13.68
C HIS A 246 -3.88 -60.69 13.64
N HIS A 247 -2.97 -59.72 13.79
CA HIS A 247 -1.56 -60.01 14.03
C HIS A 247 -1.42 -60.55 15.45
N SER A 248 -1.47 -61.87 15.64
CA SER A 248 -1.08 -62.48 16.91
C SER A 248 0.44 -62.48 17.02
N ARG A 249 0.99 -61.88 18.09
CA ARG A 249 2.39 -62.12 18.45
C ARG A 249 2.51 -63.61 18.79
N ARG A 250 3.08 -64.42 17.89
CA ARG A 250 3.60 -65.75 18.27
C ARG A 250 4.70 -65.55 19.30
N ARG A 251 4.39 -65.71 20.59
CA ARG A 251 5.39 -66.08 21.59
C ARG A 251 5.77 -67.53 21.29
N THR A 252 6.90 -67.74 20.62
CA THR A 252 7.55 -69.05 20.57
C THR A 252 8.08 -69.38 21.96
N SER A 253 7.37 -70.24 22.71
CA SER A 253 7.95 -71.00 23.81
C SER A 253 8.18 -72.45 23.35
N LEU A 254 9.45 -72.84 23.36
CA LEU A 254 9.93 -74.21 23.25
C LEU A 254 9.46 -75.05 24.45
N GLN A 255 9.36 -76.38 24.24
CA GLN A 255 9.14 -77.48 25.22
C GLN A 255 7.66 -77.63 25.68
N THR A 256 7.02 -78.81 25.73
CA THR A 256 7.49 -80.21 25.79
C THR A 256 6.33 -81.16 25.42
N LEU A 257 6.68 -82.19 24.65
CA LEU A 257 6.15 -83.56 24.48
C LEU A 257 4.79 -84.03 25.08
N ALA A 258 4.09 -84.77 24.19
CA ALA A 258 3.19 -85.92 24.43
C ALA A 258 1.76 -85.58 24.93
N ILE A 259 0.66 -86.17 24.46
CA ILE A 259 0.38 -87.52 23.97
C ILE A 259 -0.76 -87.46 22.93
N GLN A 260 -0.64 -88.25 21.86
CA GLN A 260 -1.75 -88.58 20.94
C GLN A 260 -2.70 -89.58 21.58
N VAL A 261 -4.01 -89.34 21.51
CA VAL A 261 -5.02 -90.41 21.51
C VAL A 261 -6.03 -90.13 20.39
N VAL A 262 -6.05 -91.07 19.45
CA VAL A 262 -7.01 -91.30 18.37
C VAL A 262 -8.36 -91.72 18.95
N VAL A 263 -9.45 -91.51 18.22
CA VAL A 263 -10.72 -92.30 18.12
C VAL A 263 -11.85 -91.29 17.84
N SER A 264 -12.26 -91.16 16.57
CA SER A 264 -13.29 -91.95 15.86
C SER A 264 -14.70 -91.40 16.07
N GLU A 265 -15.20 -90.91 14.95
CA GLU A 265 -16.56 -90.59 14.56
C GLU A 265 -17.57 -91.67 14.98
N GLN A 266 -18.68 -91.26 15.61
CA GLN A 266 -20.01 -91.86 15.39
C GLN A 266 -21.13 -91.04 16.05
N GLN A 267 -22.09 -90.71 15.21
CA GLN A 267 -23.42 -90.18 15.51
C GLN A 267 -24.25 -91.22 16.26
N PRO A 268 -25.13 -90.82 17.20
CA PRO A 268 -26.51 -91.27 17.05
C PRO A 268 -27.58 -90.27 17.49
N THR A 269 -28.77 -90.62 17.03
CA THR A 269 -30.11 -90.02 17.09
C THR A 269 -30.76 -89.96 18.49
N ASN A 270 -31.55 -88.90 18.65
CA ASN A 270 -32.85 -88.76 19.32
C ASN A 270 -33.08 -89.22 20.78
N ALA A 271 -33.64 -88.24 21.51
CA ALA A 271 -34.75 -88.30 22.47
C ALA A 271 -34.43 -88.13 23.97
N MET A 272 -34.97 -87.02 24.49
CA MET A 272 -35.56 -86.81 25.82
C MET A 272 -34.84 -87.37 27.05
N LEU A 273 -34.28 -86.49 27.88
CA LEU A 273 -34.85 -86.24 29.22
C LEU A 273 -34.32 -84.92 29.79
N ASP A 274 -35.22 -84.25 30.49
CA ASP A 274 -35.13 -82.94 31.12
C ASP A 274 -34.08 -82.90 32.26
N THR A 275 -33.40 -81.76 32.45
CA THR A 275 -33.01 -81.18 33.75
C THR A 275 -32.13 -79.94 33.56
N THR A 276 -32.73 -78.77 33.81
CA THR A 276 -32.04 -77.50 34.00
C THR A 276 -31.55 -77.34 35.45
N PRO A 277 -30.52 -76.50 35.68
CA PRO A 277 -30.55 -75.62 36.84
C PRO A 277 -30.55 -74.15 36.41
N LYS A 278 -31.50 -73.43 37.01
CA LYS A 278 -31.81 -72.02 36.85
C LYS A 278 -30.66 -71.13 37.35
N SER A 279 -30.31 -70.10 36.58
CA SER A 279 -29.79 -68.84 37.15
C SER A 279 -30.71 -67.69 36.72
N MET A 280 -31.24 -67.02 37.74
CA MET A 280 -32.25 -65.96 37.68
C MET A 280 -31.75 -64.73 36.93
N THR A 281 -32.56 -64.24 35.98
CA THR A 281 -32.44 -62.90 35.40
C THR A 281 -33.69 -62.10 35.71
N TRP A 282 -33.50 -60.95 36.37
CA TRP A 282 -34.54 -59.96 36.66
C TRP A 282 -34.95 -59.25 35.36
N GLN A 283 -36.06 -59.68 34.74
CA GLN A 283 -36.64 -59.04 33.54
C GLN A 283 -38.14 -58.75 33.62
N HIS A 284 -38.74 -58.78 34.81
CA HIS A 284 -40.14 -58.41 34.96
C HIS A 284 -40.25 -57.10 35.74
N LEU A 285 -40.26 -55.96 35.02
CA LEU A 285 -40.91 -54.70 35.42
C LEU A 285 -40.76 -53.61 34.32
N LEU A 286 -41.26 -53.85 33.09
CA LEU A 286 -41.64 -52.77 32.16
C LEU A 286 -42.81 -53.23 31.25
N PRO A 287 -43.83 -52.39 30.99
CA PRO A 287 -45.01 -52.77 30.20
C PRO A 287 -44.67 -52.95 28.70
N ARG A 288 -45.16 -54.05 28.12
CA ARG A 288 -44.85 -54.56 26.76
C ARG A 288 -45.16 -53.61 25.58
N ARG A 289 -45.90 -52.52 25.77
CA ARG A 289 -46.24 -51.57 24.67
C ARG A 289 -45.11 -50.59 24.31
N HIS A 290 -44.22 -50.22 25.23
CA HIS A 290 -43.10 -49.31 24.92
C HIS A 290 -41.92 -50.02 24.20
N VAL A 291 -41.75 -51.32 24.41
CA VAL A 291 -40.67 -52.11 23.79
C VAL A 291 -40.87 -52.27 22.28
N GLN A 292 -42.12 -52.33 21.80
CA GLN A 292 -42.41 -52.45 20.36
C GLN A 292 -42.22 -51.13 19.60
N VAL A 293 -42.56 -49.98 20.19
CA VAL A 293 -42.34 -48.65 19.57
C VAL A 293 -40.84 -48.32 19.50
N LEU A 294 -40.08 -48.63 20.56
CA LEU A 294 -38.61 -48.54 20.55
C LEU A 294 -37.97 -49.53 19.56
N ALA A 295 -38.50 -50.74 19.39
CA ALA A 295 -38.00 -51.72 18.43
C ALA A 295 -38.28 -51.34 16.95
N VAL A 296 -39.41 -50.69 16.65
CA VAL A 296 -39.74 -50.19 15.31
C VAL A 296 -38.95 -48.91 15.00
N ALA A 297 -38.84 -47.98 15.95
CA ALA A 297 -38.00 -46.78 15.83
C ALA A 297 -36.51 -47.14 15.65
N THR A 298 -35.99 -48.13 16.38
CA THR A 298 -34.60 -48.60 16.22
C THR A 298 -34.38 -49.36 14.90
N ARG A 299 -35.39 -50.04 14.34
CA ARG A 299 -35.31 -50.67 13.00
C ARG A 299 -35.35 -49.64 11.87
N ALA A 300 -36.22 -48.63 11.96
CA ALA A 300 -36.25 -47.51 11.02
C ALA A 300 -34.95 -46.70 11.07
N TRP A 301 -34.46 -46.41 12.28
CA TRP A 301 -33.16 -45.77 12.51
C TRP A 301 -32.00 -46.56 11.90
N LYS A 302 -31.95 -47.89 12.11
CA LYS A 302 -30.94 -48.77 11.49
C LYS A 302 -30.96 -48.75 9.95
N ARG A 303 -32.11 -48.49 9.32
CA ARG A 303 -32.24 -48.34 7.86
C ARG A 303 -31.88 -46.94 7.36
N MET A 304 -32.09 -45.91 8.17
CA MET A 304 -31.77 -44.51 7.81
C MET A 304 -30.28 -44.17 7.99
N VAL A 305 -29.60 -44.79 8.96
CA VAL A 305 -28.17 -44.58 9.26
C VAL A 305 -27.27 -44.73 8.00
N PRO A 306 -27.39 -45.78 7.18
CA PRO A 306 -26.65 -45.87 5.91
C PRO A 306 -26.92 -44.74 4.92
N ALA A 307 -28.19 -44.32 4.79
CA ALA A 307 -28.58 -43.26 3.86
C ALA A 307 -27.98 -41.91 4.28
N PHE A 308 -27.97 -41.61 5.59
CA PHE A 308 -27.30 -40.42 6.13
C PHE A 308 -25.78 -40.46 5.95
N GLY A 309 -25.15 -41.63 6.11
CA GLY A 309 -23.72 -41.80 5.85
C GLY A 309 -23.34 -41.55 4.38
N VAL A 310 -24.12 -42.07 3.43
CA VAL A 310 -23.95 -41.81 2.00
C VAL A 310 -24.15 -40.32 1.69
N PHE A 311 -25.22 -39.72 2.23
CA PHE A 311 -25.48 -38.30 2.06
C PHE A 311 -24.32 -37.44 2.58
N TYR A 312 -23.81 -37.73 3.78
CA TYR A 312 -22.64 -37.04 4.34
C TYR A 312 -21.40 -37.12 3.44
N ALA A 313 -21.09 -38.31 2.91
CA ALA A 313 -19.96 -38.49 2.01
C ALA A 313 -20.12 -37.68 0.71
N LEU A 314 -21.31 -37.71 0.09
CA LEU A 314 -21.61 -36.92 -1.11
C LEU A 314 -21.55 -35.42 -0.83
N SER A 315 -22.14 -34.95 0.28
CA SER A 315 -22.09 -33.56 0.70
C SER A 315 -20.66 -33.09 0.98
N SER A 316 -19.80 -33.95 1.54
CA SER A 316 -18.41 -33.58 1.79
C SER A 316 -17.59 -33.47 0.50
N ILE A 317 -17.83 -34.36 -0.47
CA ILE A 317 -17.21 -34.28 -1.80
C ILE A 317 -17.68 -33.01 -2.51
N ALA A 318 -18.99 -32.75 -2.51
CA ALA A 318 -19.57 -31.55 -3.10
C ALA A 318 -19.04 -30.27 -2.44
N GLY A 319 -18.93 -30.24 -1.11
CA GLY A 319 -18.31 -29.14 -0.37
C GLY A 319 -16.85 -28.94 -0.75
N SER A 320 -16.10 -30.03 -0.92
CA SER A 320 -14.68 -29.96 -1.31
C SER A 320 -14.46 -29.41 -2.71
N VAL A 321 -15.32 -29.77 -3.67
CA VAL A 321 -15.33 -29.22 -5.04
C VAL A 321 -15.77 -27.76 -5.02
N SER A 322 -16.79 -27.44 -4.21
CA SER A 322 -17.29 -26.07 -4.03
C SER A 322 -16.21 -25.14 -3.47
N TYR A 323 -15.39 -25.62 -2.52
CA TYR A 323 -14.25 -24.87 -1.99
C TYR A 323 -13.23 -24.53 -3.07
N LEU A 324 -12.88 -25.48 -3.95
CA LEU A 324 -11.92 -25.22 -5.03
C LEU A 324 -12.44 -24.13 -5.97
N HIS A 325 -13.74 -24.14 -6.27
CA HIS A 325 -14.35 -23.11 -7.09
C HIS A 325 -14.38 -21.74 -6.39
N LEU A 326 -14.73 -21.69 -5.10
CA LEU A 326 -14.77 -20.45 -4.31
C LEU A 326 -13.38 -19.85 -4.06
N SER A 327 -12.38 -20.70 -3.81
CA SER A 327 -11.02 -20.27 -3.47
C SER A 327 -10.21 -19.84 -4.69
N GLN A 328 -10.52 -20.35 -5.89
CA GLN A 328 -9.81 -20.03 -7.12
C GLN A 328 -9.70 -18.53 -7.38
N VAL A 329 -10.74 -17.75 -7.07
CA VAL A 329 -10.77 -16.30 -7.33
C VAL A 329 -9.86 -15.53 -6.36
N ASN A 330 -9.84 -15.93 -5.08
CA ASN A 330 -8.98 -15.29 -4.08
C ASN A 330 -7.52 -15.75 -4.22
N LEU A 331 -7.28 -17.00 -4.62
CA LEU A 331 -5.94 -17.57 -4.80
C LEU A 331 -5.32 -17.24 -6.17
N ALA A 332 -5.97 -16.41 -6.99
CA ALA A 332 -5.45 -16.01 -8.29
C ALA A 332 -4.21 -15.10 -8.21
N ASN A 333 -3.93 -14.51 -7.04
CA ASN A 333 -2.78 -13.65 -6.79
C ASN A 333 -2.30 -13.75 -5.34
N ASP A 334 -1.05 -13.33 -5.11
CA ASP A 334 -0.39 -13.37 -3.80
C ASP A 334 -1.00 -12.40 -2.77
N LEU A 335 -1.85 -11.45 -3.21
CA LEU A 335 -2.54 -10.52 -2.33
C LEU A 335 -3.74 -11.14 -1.62
N PHE A 336 -4.23 -12.29 -2.11
CA PHE A 336 -5.51 -12.88 -1.71
C PHE A 336 -6.71 -11.97 -1.97
N TRP A 337 -6.58 -11.09 -2.97
CA TRP A 337 -7.60 -10.12 -3.36
C TRP A 337 -8.29 -10.58 -4.64
N ALA A 338 -9.56 -11.01 -4.52
CA ALA A 338 -10.41 -11.34 -5.64
C ALA A 338 -10.36 -10.27 -6.76
N ASN A 339 -10.13 -10.71 -7.99
CA ASN A 339 -10.19 -9.89 -9.20
C ASN A 339 -9.24 -8.69 -9.24
N PHE A 340 -8.19 -8.67 -8.40
CA PHE A 340 -7.17 -7.62 -8.48
C PHE A 340 -6.47 -7.66 -9.84
N ASN A 341 -6.42 -6.52 -10.51
CA ASN A 341 -5.70 -6.32 -11.76
C ASN A 341 -4.86 -5.03 -11.72
N THR A 342 -3.72 -5.06 -12.39
CA THR A 342 -2.81 -3.90 -12.41
C THR A 342 -3.34 -2.77 -13.30
N THR A 343 -4.01 -3.10 -14.41
CA THR A 343 -4.57 -2.12 -15.35
C THR A 343 -5.84 -1.42 -14.84
N GLY A 344 -6.61 -2.05 -13.96
CA GLY A 344 -7.82 -1.45 -13.40
C GLY A 344 -7.65 -0.99 -11.97
N THR A 345 -7.50 -1.94 -11.04
CA THR A 345 -7.50 -1.72 -9.60
C THR A 345 -6.32 -0.88 -9.15
N HIS A 346 -5.10 -1.28 -9.55
CA HIS A 346 -3.92 -0.50 -9.23
C HIS A 346 -3.93 0.87 -9.93
N ALA A 347 -4.29 0.94 -11.22
CA ALA A 347 -4.35 2.21 -11.93
C ALA A 347 -5.34 3.21 -11.30
N PHE A 348 -6.52 2.73 -10.88
CA PHE A 348 -7.50 3.52 -10.15
C PHE A 348 -6.95 4.05 -8.81
N ILE A 349 -6.42 3.15 -7.98
CA ILE A 349 -5.86 3.51 -6.67
C ILE A 349 -4.69 4.47 -6.81
N ALA A 350 -3.78 4.20 -7.75
CA ALA A 350 -2.62 5.05 -8.00
C ALA A 350 -3.03 6.44 -8.50
N THR A 351 -4.05 6.53 -9.37
CA THR A 351 -4.58 7.82 -9.84
C THR A 351 -5.17 8.63 -8.69
N TRP A 352 -5.98 7.99 -7.85
CA TRP A 352 -6.57 8.65 -6.68
C TRP A 352 -5.50 9.10 -5.68
N LEU A 353 -4.55 8.20 -5.33
CA LEU A 353 -3.45 8.48 -4.40
C LEU A 353 -2.58 9.63 -4.91
N ASN A 354 -2.10 9.58 -6.16
CA ASN A 354 -1.26 10.65 -6.73
C ASN A 354 -1.94 12.03 -6.64
N LYS A 355 -3.27 12.10 -6.88
CA LYS A 355 -4.04 13.34 -6.68
C LYS A 355 -4.12 13.75 -5.20
N GLN A 356 -4.43 12.81 -4.29
CA GLN A 356 -4.56 13.11 -2.85
C GLN A 356 -3.24 13.58 -2.22
N LEU A 357 -2.13 12.94 -2.58
CA LEU A 357 -0.80 13.25 -2.07
C LEU A 357 -0.33 14.63 -2.55
N LEU A 358 -0.61 14.99 -3.81
CA LEU A 358 -0.33 16.32 -4.34
C LEU A 358 -1.15 17.42 -3.63
N LEU A 359 -2.40 17.09 -3.29
CA LEU A 359 -3.27 17.97 -2.51
C LEU A 359 -2.88 18.01 -1.02
N GLY A 360 -1.80 17.38 -0.57
CA GLY A 360 -1.29 17.51 0.80
C GLY A 360 -2.17 16.82 1.85
N ILE A 361 -2.74 15.65 1.53
CA ILE A 361 -3.23 14.76 2.59
C ILE A 361 -2.02 14.23 3.35
N HIS A 362 -1.98 14.49 4.64
CA HIS A 362 -0.95 14.05 5.58
C HIS A 362 -1.54 13.10 6.64
N ASP A 363 -0.66 12.54 7.45
CA ASP A 363 -0.75 11.35 8.30
C ASP A 363 -2.09 11.05 8.99
N GLY A 364 -2.40 9.75 9.06
CA GLY A 364 -3.48 9.18 9.88
C GLY A 364 -4.87 9.19 9.27
N THR A 365 -5.02 9.63 8.01
CA THR A 365 -6.34 9.66 7.36
C THR A 365 -6.76 8.24 6.97
N THR A 366 -7.63 7.64 7.78
CA THR A 366 -8.22 6.34 7.49
C THR A 366 -9.48 6.51 6.67
N THR A 367 -9.47 6.05 5.42
CA THR A 367 -10.61 6.12 4.51
C THR A 367 -11.10 4.71 4.18
N LYS A 368 -12.42 4.50 4.20
CA LYS A 368 -13.00 3.24 3.74
C LYS A 368 -13.00 3.23 2.22
N LEU A 369 -12.54 2.15 1.61
CA LEU A 369 -12.56 2.01 0.14
C LEU A 369 -13.98 2.00 -0.46
N THR A 370 -15.03 1.96 0.35
CA THR A 370 -16.41 1.93 -0.13
C THR A 370 -17.09 3.30 -0.18
N THR A 371 -16.40 4.39 0.19
CA THR A 371 -16.97 5.75 0.21
C THR A 371 -16.96 6.40 -1.16
N ALA A 372 -17.97 7.23 -1.46
CA ALA A 372 -18.07 7.93 -2.74
C ALA A 372 -16.90 8.89 -3.03
N SER A 373 -16.24 9.44 -2.00
CA SER A 373 -15.13 10.39 -2.11
C SER A 373 -13.84 9.81 -2.73
N ILE A 374 -13.75 8.48 -2.83
CA ILE A 374 -12.62 7.79 -3.47
C ILE A 374 -12.82 7.58 -4.98
N ASN A 375 -14.04 7.79 -5.49
CA ASN A 375 -14.35 7.58 -6.90
C ASN A 375 -13.56 8.57 -7.77
N VAL A 376 -13.00 8.07 -8.87
CA VAL A 376 -12.26 8.86 -9.85
C VAL A 376 -12.80 8.50 -11.22
N ASP A 377 -13.04 9.51 -12.04
CA ASP A 377 -13.37 9.34 -13.45
C ASP A 377 -12.12 8.96 -14.25
N GLY A 378 -12.23 7.94 -15.11
CA GLY A 378 -11.11 7.48 -15.94
C GLY A 378 -11.30 6.10 -16.58
N PRO A 379 -10.53 5.80 -17.65
CA PRO A 379 -10.66 4.56 -18.43
C PRO A 379 -9.93 3.38 -17.76
N PHE A 380 -10.36 2.98 -16.56
CA PHE A 380 -9.76 1.86 -15.80
C PHE A 380 -10.10 0.47 -16.34
N ALA A 381 -10.96 0.38 -17.35
CA ALA A 381 -11.27 -0.86 -18.06
C ALA A 381 -10.33 -1.12 -19.25
N VAL A 382 -9.51 -0.13 -19.64
CA VAL A 382 -8.67 -0.21 -20.86
C VAL A 382 -7.28 -0.71 -20.52
N SER A 383 -6.69 -1.47 -21.43
CA SER A 383 -5.30 -1.92 -21.37
C SER A 383 -4.54 -1.41 -22.61
N PRO A 384 -3.39 -0.74 -22.47
CA PRO A 384 -2.68 -0.43 -21.22
C PRO A 384 -3.35 0.71 -20.43
N ALA A 385 -3.20 0.69 -19.10
CA ALA A 385 -3.58 1.80 -18.25
C ALA A 385 -2.43 2.83 -18.18
N ILE A 386 -2.76 4.11 -18.30
CA ILE A 386 -1.79 5.20 -18.29
C ILE A 386 -1.94 5.99 -16.99
N LEU A 387 -0.85 6.08 -16.22
CA LEU A 387 -0.74 6.94 -15.05
C LEU A 387 0.05 8.19 -15.41
N THR A 388 -0.47 9.36 -15.04
CA THR A 388 0.15 10.68 -15.30
C THR A 388 0.45 11.42 -13.99
N PRO A 389 1.41 10.94 -13.18
CA PRO A 389 1.82 11.66 -11.97
C PRO A 389 2.55 12.97 -12.34
N ALA A 390 2.63 13.90 -11.39
CA ALA A 390 3.36 15.15 -11.58
C ALA A 390 4.88 14.90 -11.62
N ALA A 391 5.53 15.26 -12.73
CA ALA A 391 6.96 15.01 -12.96
C ALA A 391 7.90 15.79 -11.99
N ASN A 392 7.40 16.85 -11.36
CA ASN A 392 8.15 17.66 -10.40
C ASN A 392 7.77 17.34 -8.94
N TYR A 393 7.02 16.27 -8.69
CA TYR A 393 6.54 15.95 -7.33
C TYR A 393 7.69 15.63 -6.36
N GLY A 394 8.72 14.89 -6.78
CA GLY A 394 9.91 14.65 -5.96
C GLY A 394 10.64 15.94 -5.57
N ALA A 395 10.81 16.85 -6.54
CA ALA A 395 11.38 18.17 -6.29
C ALA A 395 10.50 18.97 -5.32
N GLN A 396 9.18 19.00 -5.52
CA GLN A 396 8.26 19.68 -4.61
C GLN A 396 8.40 19.18 -3.17
N LEU A 397 8.47 17.86 -2.95
CA LEU A 397 8.67 17.29 -1.62
C LEU A 397 10.00 17.75 -1.00
N GLN A 398 11.09 17.67 -1.76
CA GLN A 398 12.41 18.10 -1.29
C GLN A 398 12.43 19.59 -0.88
N PHE A 399 11.81 20.47 -1.67
CA PHE A 399 11.84 21.91 -1.41
C PHE A 399 10.85 22.40 -0.36
N SER A 400 9.77 21.65 -0.09
CA SER A 400 8.67 22.15 0.76
C SER A 400 8.35 21.31 1.98
N GLU A 401 8.64 20.02 1.98
CA GLU A 401 8.26 19.11 3.06
C GLU A 401 9.46 18.44 3.73
N LEU A 402 10.58 18.26 3.01
CA LEU A 402 11.80 17.62 3.51
C LEU A 402 12.92 18.64 3.80
N ASN A 403 12.55 19.82 4.30
CA ASN A 403 13.46 20.91 4.65
C ASN A 403 13.65 21.08 6.18
N GLY A 404 13.09 20.17 6.99
CA GLY A 404 13.30 20.12 8.43
C GLY A 404 14.72 19.68 8.80
N VAL A 405 15.19 20.09 9.98
CA VAL A 405 16.58 19.86 10.42
C VAL A 405 16.87 18.36 10.65
N ASP A 406 15.92 17.61 11.21
CA ASP A 406 16.08 16.17 11.48
C ASP A 406 16.23 15.38 10.17
N GLU A 407 15.28 15.58 9.24
CA GLU A 407 15.27 14.94 7.92
C GLU A 407 16.52 15.29 7.12
N THR A 408 16.95 16.56 7.20
CA THR A 408 18.16 17.06 6.53
C THR A 408 19.42 16.39 7.05
N ILE A 409 19.63 16.34 8.36
CA ILE A 409 20.84 15.74 8.95
C ILE A 409 20.96 14.27 8.53
N ARG A 410 19.84 13.54 8.54
CA ARG A 410 19.81 12.15 8.05
C ARG A 410 20.10 12.07 6.55
N GLY A 411 19.47 12.92 5.74
CA GLY A 411 19.70 12.97 4.30
C GLY A 411 21.15 13.29 3.93
N LEU A 412 21.76 14.28 4.57
CA LEU A 412 23.17 14.65 4.37
C LEU A 412 24.12 13.52 4.75
N ARG A 413 23.84 12.78 5.84
CA ARG A 413 24.66 11.63 6.27
C ARG A 413 24.59 10.44 5.33
N LEU A 414 23.50 10.31 4.55
CA LEU A 414 23.34 9.30 3.51
C LEU A 414 23.83 9.76 2.12
N SER A 415 24.12 11.05 1.96
CA SER A 415 24.56 11.62 0.69
C SER A 415 26.00 11.26 0.37
N ASP A 416 26.33 11.14 -0.91
CA ASP A 416 27.69 10.93 -1.39
C ASP A 416 28.53 12.22 -1.19
N GLY A 417 29.70 12.08 -0.54
CA GLY A 417 30.61 13.19 -0.32
C GLY A 417 31.12 13.83 -1.62
N CYS A 418 31.28 13.04 -2.69
CA CYS A 418 31.73 13.54 -4.00
C CYS A 418 30.65 14.35 -4.72
N THR A 419 29.37 14.13 -4.43
CA THR A 419 28.28 14.92 -5.02
C THR A 419 27.89 16.13 -4.17
N ALA A 420 28.41 16.26 -2.94
CA ALA A 420 28.01 17.32 -2.01
C ALA A 420 28.10 18.76 -2.56
N PRO A 421 29.11 19.16 -3.38
CA PRO A 421 29.12 20.49 -4.01
C PRO A 421 27.98 20.77 -4.98
N TRP A 422 27.26 19.73 -5.40
CA TRP A 422 26.07 19.88 -6.22
C TRP A 422 24.82 20.19 -5.40
N ILE A 423 24.81 19.98 -4.07
CA ILE A 423 23.74 20.46 -3.17
C ILE A 423 23.55 21.95 -3.42
N PHE A 424 22.47 22.29 -4.12
CA PHE A 424 22.39 23.56 -4.83
C PHE A 424 22.00 24.69 -3.86
N THR A 425 23.02 25.32 -3.30
CA THR A 425 22.89 26.48 -2.41
C THR A 425 24.01 27.45 -2.68
N GLN A 426 23.73 28.74 -2.51
CA GLN A 426 24.72 29.78 -2.58
C GLN A 426 25.14 30.16 -1.16
N TYR A 427 26.35 29.78 -0.78
CA TYR A 427 26.82 29.91 0.60
C TYR A 427 27.00 31.37 1.00
N CYS A 428 26.67 31.65 2.26
CA CYS A 428 26.85 32.94 2.90
C CYS A 428 28.02 32.92 3.88
N TYR A 429 28.23 31.78 4.55
CA TYR A 429 29.21 31.62 5.61
C TYR A 429 29.87 30.24 5.52
N VAL A 430 31.12 30.16 5.97
CA VAL A 430 31.81 28.88 6.17
C VAL A 430 31.21 28.15 7.38
N ASP A 431 31.06 28.88 8.48
CA ASP A 431 30.83 28.34 9.83
C ASP A 431 29.54 28.89 10.47
N PHE A 432 28.99 28.17 11.45
CA PHE A 432 27.78 28.61 12.17
C PHE A 432 27.96 29.89 12.98
N GLN A 433 29.20 30.20 13.41
CA GLN A 433 29.53 31.43 14.13
C GLN A 433 29.69 32.64 13.21
N GLN A 434 29.49 32.47 11.90
CA GLN A 434 29.55 33.52 10.88
C GLN A 434 30.89 34.27 10.85
N GLN A 435 31.98 33.61 11.27
CA GLN A 435 33.32 34.21 11.31
C GLN A 435 33.86 34.46 9.90
N TRP A 436 33.61 33.53 8.97
CA TRP A 436 34.09 33.65 7.59
C TRP A 436 32.93 33.74 6.61
N GLN A 437 32.94 34.84 5.85
CA GLN A 437 31.90 35.17 4.88
C GLN A 437 32.27 34.67 3.48
N LEU A 438 31.28 34.13 2.75
CA LEU A 438 31.46 33.50 1.42
C LEU A 438 30.68 34.15 0.28
N ALA A 439 29.80 35.14 0.55
CA ALA A 439 29.01 35.70 -0.54
C ALA A 439 29.89 36.38 -1.59
N ASN A 440 29.62 36.13 -2.88
CA ASN A 440 30.37 36.68 -4.00
C ASN A 440 30.31 38.23 -4.12
N SER A 441 29.35 38.89 -3.48
CA SER A 441 29.21 40.35 -3.49
C SER A 441 28.82 40.91 -2.13
N ALA A 442 29.17 42.17 -1.87
CA ALA A 442 28.83 42.86 -0.63
C ALA A 442 27.31 43.08 -0.47
N ALA A 443 26.60 43.26 -1.59
CA ALA A 443 25.14 43.37 -1.58
C ALA A 443 24.49 42.04 -1.17
N ARG A 444 24.97 40.92 -1.70
CA ARG A 444 24.50 39.59 -1.29
C ARG A 444 24.84 39.29 0.17
N GLN A 445 26.04 39.62 0.62
CA GLN A 445 26.44 39.40 2.02
C GLN A 445 25.51 40.13 3.02
N ARG A 446 25.01 41.33 2.67
CA ARG A 446 23.99 42.02 3.46
C ARG A 446 22.67 41.24 3.50
N ARG A 447 22.22 40.68 2.38
CA ARG A 447 21.02 39.83 2.35
C ARG A 447 21.16 38.56 3.19
N CYS A 448 22.36 37.96 3.22
CA CYS A 448 22.66 36.76 4.01
C CYS A 448 22.32 36.90 5.50
N GLN A 449 22.39 38.11 6.05
CA GLN A 449 22.07 38.39 7.45
C GLN A 449 20.61 38.02 7.80
N ALA A 450 19.70 38.10 6.83
CA ALA A 450 18.29 37.71 6.98
C ALA A 450 18.02 36.22 6.64
N MET A 451 19.05 35.45 6.29
CA MET A 451 18.93 34.05 5.85
C MET A 451 19.51 33.04 6.86
N THR A 452 20.01 33.50 8.00
CA THR A 452 20.75 32.69 8.98
C THR A 452 19.92 31.59 9.64
N ALA A 453 18.59 31.68 9.62
CA ALA A 453 17.72 30.58 10.06
C ALA A 453 17.73 29.37 9.10
N ASN A 454 18.27 29.51 7.89
CA ASN A 454 18.40 28.44 6.90
C ASN A 454 19.81 27.83 6.94
N GLY A 455 19.93 26.57 7.37
CA GLY A 455 21.18 25.83 7.46
C GLY A 455 21.90 25.67 6.11
N ALA A 456 21.18 25.74 4.98
CA ALA A 456 21.77 25.60 3.65
C ALA A 456 22.72 26.75 3.27
N VAL A 457 22.70 27.89 3.97
CA VAL A 457 23.62 29.01 3.69
C VAL A 457 24.98 28.86 4.38
N PHE A 458 25.15 27.85 5.23
CA PHE A 458 26.37 27.53 5.96
C PHE A 458 27.05 26.31 5.36
N LEU A 459 28.32 26.43 5.00
CA LEU A 459 29.08 25.30 4.46
C LEU A 459 29.29 24.21 5.51
N GLU A 460 29.48 24.61 6.77
CA GLU A 460 29.61 23.73 7.93
C GLU A 460 28.47 22.71 8.02
N SER A 461 27.22 23.12 7.79
CA SER A 461 26.03 22.23 7.80
C SER A 461 26.26 20.95 7.00
N ILE A 462 26.85 21.10 5.81
CA ILE A 462 27.06 20.01 4.87
C ILE A 462 28.32 19.25 5.24
N LEU A 463 29.46 19.94 5.38
CA LEU A 463 30.76 19.29 5.59
C LEU A 463 30.83 18.46 6.88
N ARG A 464 30.10 18.87 7.92
CA ARG A 464 30.03 18.11 9.18
C ARG A 464 29.15 16.85 9.11
N ASN A 465 28.23 16.78 8.14
CA ASN A 465 27.25 15.71 8.03
C ASN A 465 27.53 14.72 6.89
N ILE A 466 28.19 15.13 5.81
CA ILE A 466 28.58 14.21 4.72
C ILE A 466 29.79 13.33 5.10
N PRO A 467 30.12 12.28 4.35
CA PRO A 467 31.42 11.61 4.44
C PRO A 467 32.54 12.56 3.97
N PHE A 468 33.17 13.29 4.90
CA PHE A 468 34.15 14.34 4.56
C PHE A 468 35.38 13.79 3.83
N ALA A 469 35.83 12.58 4.15
CA ALA A 469 36.96 11.95 3.46
C ALA A 469 36.71 11.75 1.96
N ASP A 470 35.50 11.29 1.60
CA ASP A 470 35.09 11.10 0.20
C ASP A 470 35.01 12.46 -0.52
N PHE A 471 34.38 13.45 0.13
CA PHE A 471 34.36 14.84 -0.36
C PHE A 471 35.77 15.36 -0.63
N TYR A 472 36.69 15.21 0.33
CA TYR A 472 38.06 15.71 0.21
C TYR A 472 38.85 14.94 -0.86
N SER A 473 38.56 13.66 -1.08
CA SER A 473 39.18 12.89 -2.17
C SER A 473 38.80 13.42 -3.56
N CYS A 474 37.56 13.87 -3.73
CA CYS A 474 37.03 14.38 -4.99
C CYS A 474 37.31 15.88 -5.21
N TRP A 475 37.24 16.69 -4.15
CA TRP A 475 37.25 18.16 -4.23
C TRP A 475 38.38 18.82 -3.45
N GLY A 476 39.25 18.05 -2.78
CA GLY A 476 40.32 18.55 -1.90
C GLY A 476 41.15 19.69 -2.49
N PRO A 477 41.71 19.58 -3.72
CA PRO A 477 42.48 20.66 -4.33
C PRO A 477 41.68 21.97 -4.51
N ALA A 478 40.41 21.86 -4.91
CA ALA A 478 39.55 23.03 -5.08
C ALA A 478 39.14 23.62 -3.73
N TYR A 479 38.79 22.78 -2.77
CA TYR A 479 38.45 23.16 -1.41
C TYR A 479 39.63 23.84 -0.67
N GLU A 480 40.85 23.35 -0.88
CA GLU A 480 42.05 23.98 -0.33
C GLU A 480 42.26 25.38 -0.90
N SER A 481 42.18 25.56 -2.22
CA SER A 481 42.30 26.89 -2.85
C SER A 481 41.17 27.83 -2.44
N ALA A 482 39.94 27.34 -2.42
CA ALA A 482 38.75 28.14 -2.20
C ALA A 482 38.58 28.59 -0.75
N ILE A 483 38.99 27.77 0.22
CA ILE A 483 38.59 27.91 1.62
C ILE A 483 39.73 27.55 2.57
N ALA A 484 40.21 26.29 2.54
CA ALA A 484 41.01 25.78 3.65
C ALA A 484 42.38 26.46 3.78
N HIS A 485 43.01 26.90 2.67
CA HIS A 485 44.29 27.60 2.70
C HIS A 485 44.25 28.87 3.57
N ASP A 486 43.19 29.67 3.44
CA ASP A 486 43.03 30.90 4.21
C ASP A 486 42.66 30.62 5.68
N LEU A 487 41.83 29.61 5.92
CA LEU A 487 41.48 29.22 7.30
C LEU A 487 42.72 28.76 8.09
N ARG A 488 43.68 28.09 7.43
CA ARG A 488 44.96 27.69 8.03
C ARG A 488 45.81 28.86 8.52
N GLN A 489 45.56 30.09 8.06
CA GLN A 489 46.30 31.28 8.49
C GLN A 489 45.89 31.76 9.89
N SER A 490 44.82 31.21 10.48
CA SER A 490 44.31 31.62 11.79
C SER A 490 44.13 30.41 12.72
N THR A 491 44.35 30.60 14.03
CA THR A 491 44.12 29.54 15.03
C THR A 491 42.67 29.04 15.05
N PRO A 492 41.63 29.91 15.02
CA PRO A 492 40.25 29.45 14.96
C PRO A 492 39.96 28.63 13.70
N GLY A 493 40.52 29.01 12.54
CA GLY A 493 40.34 28.28 11.29
C GLY A 493 41.01 26.91 11.29
N GLN A 494 42.21 26.78 11.87
CA GLN A 494 42.86 25.48 12.06
C GLN A 494 42.05 24.54 12.95
N MET A 495 41.47 25.07 14.04
CA MET A 495 40.59 24.31 14.93
C MET A 495 39.32 23.84 14.21
N TRP A 496 38.68 24.73 13.45
CA TRP A 496 37.48 24.39 12.68
C TRP A 496 37.78 23.32 11.62
N LEU A 497 38.88 23.46 10.87
CA LEU A 497 39.32 22.45 9.89
C LEU A 497 39.58 21.10 10.54
N ALA A 498 40.23 21.07 11.70
CA ALA A 498 40.47 19.84 12.45
C ALA A 498 39.14 19.18 12.89
N ALA A 499 38.18 19.99 13.37
CA ALA A 499 36.86 19.49 13.79
C ALA A 499 36.06 18.88 12.63
N ILE A 500 36.06 19.53 11.45
CA ILE A 500 35.41 19.01 10.24
C ILE A 500 36.11 17.74 9.74
N ALA A 501 37.44 17.71 9.74
CA ALA A 501 38.21 16.54 9.30
C ALA A 501 38.08 15.34 10.26
N SER A 502 37.87 15.58 11.57
CA SER A 502 37.62 14.53 12.57
C SER A 502 36.21 13.94 12.54
N SER A 503 35.38 14.28 11.53
CA SER A 503 34.00 13.81 11.36
C SER A 503 33.84 12.30 11.13
N ALA A 504 34.87 11.49 11.35
CA ALA A 504 34.74 10.04 11.51
C ALA A 504 33.85 9.68 12.71
N ASP A 505 33.90 10.47 13.79
CA ASP A 505 33.07 10.32 14.99
C ASP A 505 31.95 11.38 15.01
N LYS A 506 31.00 11.28 14.06
CA LYS A 506 29.87 12.22 13.98
C LYS A 506 29.05 12.18 15.27
N LEU A 507 28.61 13.36 15.73
CA LEU A 507 27.65 13.46 16.83
C LEU A 507 26.41 12.61 16.55
N PRO A 508 25.78 12.01 17.58
CA PRO A 508 24.43 11.46 17.44
C PRO A 508 23.49 12.48 16.79
N VAL A 509 22.54 12.00 15.98
CA VAL A 509 21.63 12.89 15.21
C VAL A 509 20.92 13.88 16.13
N VAL A 510 20.51 13.47 17.32
CA VAL A 510 19.83 14.32 18.31
C VAL A 510 20.72 15.46 18.80
N ASP A 511 21.99 15.20 19.07
CA ASP A 511 22.95 16.20 19.54
C ASP A 511 23.34 17.18 18.41
N GLU A 512 23.41 16.68 17.18
CA GLU A 512 23.60 17.50 15.97
C GLU A 512 22.43 18.45 15.74
N ILE A 513 21.18 17.98 15.92
CA ILE A 513 19.98 18.82 15.87
C ILE A 513 20.05 19.92 16.95
N ALA A 514 20.38 19.55 18.19
CA ALA A 514 20.49 20.50 19.29
C ALA A 514 21.55 21.58 19.02
N LEU A 515 22.66 21.20 18.39
CA LEU A 515 23.71 22.13 17.99
C LEU A 515 23.21 23.12 16.94
N TRP A 516 22.53 22.67 15.88
CA TRP A 516 21.94 23.57 14.87
C TRP A 516 20.94 24.54 15.49
N GLN A 517 20.08 24.04 16.39
CA GLN A 517 19.09 24.85 17.11
C GLN A 517 19.74 25.90 18.01
N SER A 518 20.90 25.60 18.61
CA SER A 518 21.67 26.57 19.42
C SER A 518 22.15 27.78 18.62
N TYR A 519 22.30 27.64 17.29
CA TYR A 519 22.60 28.71 16.35
C TYR A 519 21.36 29.29 15.64
N HIS A 520 20.16 28.99 16.16
CA HIS A 520 18.87 29.41 15.59
C HIS A 520 18.61 28.94 14.15
N ILE A 521 19.22 27.82 13.76
CA ILE A 521 18.97 27.19 12.46
C ILE A 521 17.74 26.29 12.61
N THR A 522 16.69 26.60 11.84
CA THR A 522 15.38 25.94 11.98
C THR A 522 14.98 25.12 10.76
N ARG A 523 15.65 25.31 9.62
CA ARG A 523 15.33 24.66 8.34
C ARG A 523 16.55 24.57 7.44
N PHE A 524 16.47 23.77 6.39
CA PHE A 524 17.47 23.63 5.35
C PHE A 524 16.80 23.69 3.98
N GLU A 525 16.80 24.87 3.36
CA GLU A 525 16.17 25.14 2.07
C GLU A 525 17.24 25.37 1.01
N THR A 526 17.35 24.44 0.07
CA THR A 526 18.19 24.59 -1.12
C THR A 526 17.53 25.54 -2.14
N GLN A 527 18.32 26.06 -3.07
CA GLN A 527 17.81 26.95 -4.12
C GLN A 527 17.10 26.17 -5.22
N TRP A 528 16.15 26.84 -5.89
CA TRP A 528 15.48 26.28 -7.05
C TRP A 528 16.42 26.22 -8.25
N GLN A 529 16.34 25.13 -9.03
CA GLN A 529 17.15 24.92 -10.22
C GLN A 529 16.45 24.02 -11.25
N ASN A 530 16.95 24.01 -12.48
CA ASN A 530 16.49 23.10 -13.54
C ASN A 530 17.61 22.34 -14.29
N PHE A 531 18.84 22.36 -13.78
CA PHE A 531 19.97 21.59 -14.30
C PHE A 531 20.04 20.15 -13.77
N LYS A 532 19.23 19.81 -12.77
CA LYS A 532 19.04 18.46 -12.23
C LYS A 532 17.57 18.15 -12.11
N ARG A 533 17.23 16.93 -12.49
CA ARG A 533 15.96 16.31 -12.17
C ARG A 533 16.14 15.52 -10.87
N ILE A 534 15.35 15.88 -9.85
CA ILE A 534 15.29 15.15 -8.59
C ILE A 534 14.58 13.81 -8.83
N GLY A 535 15.19 12.73 -8.35
CA GLY A 535 14.64 11.39 -8.39
C GLY A 535 13.54 11.19 -7.36
N LEU A 536 12.63 10.25 -7.65
CA LEU A 536 11.55 9.90 -6.75
C LEU A 536 11.23 8.41 -6.86
N VAL A 537 11.21 7.73 -5.72
CA VAL A 537 10.59 6.41 -5.57
C VAL A 537 9.39 6.59 -4.66
N ASN A 538 8.18 6.53 -5.22
CA ASN A 538 6.95 6.66 -4.45
C ASN A 538 6.12 5.39 -4.59
N GLN A 539 5.73 4.79 -3.46
CA GLN A 539 5.00 3.54 -3.41
C GLN A 539 3.91 3.53 -2.33
N TYR A 540 2.91 2.69 -2.50
CA TYR A 540 1.96 2.31 -1.45
C TYR A 540 2.02 0.79 -1.26
N SER A 541 1.53 0.28 -0.13
CA SER A 541 1.53 -1.17 0.12
C SER A 541 0.14 -1.74 0.25
N VAL A 542 -0.05 -2.98 -0.20
CA VAL A 542 -1.26 -3.78 0.08
C VAL A 542 -0.93 -4.79 1.17
N TRP A 543 -1.65 -4.71 2.29
CA TRP A 543 -1.47 -5.59 3.44
C TRP A 543 -2.48 -6.73 3.40
N ASN A 544 -1.96 -7.96 3.36
CA ASN A 544 -2.74 -9.17 3.23
C ASN A 544 -3.02 -9.86 4.59
N ALA A 545 -3.70 -11.01 4.55
CA ALA A 545 -4.06 -11.78 5.74
C ALA A 545 -2.87 -12.43 6.47
N TYR A 546 -1.70 -12.54 5.83
CA TYR A 546 -0.49 -13.09 6.46
C TYR A 546 0.22 -12.07 7.36
N GLY A 547 -0.19 -10.81 7.32
CA GLY A 547 0.57 -9.73 7.91
C GLY A 547 1.72 -9.24 7.02
N THR A 548 1.74 -9.60 5.73
CA THR A 548 2.75 -9.15 4.77
C THR A 548 2.25 -7.97 3.96
N ALA A 549 3.13 -7.00 3.72
CA ALA A 549 2.88 -5.83 2.89
C ALA A 549 3.54 -6.00 1.52
N TYR A 550 2.77 -5.86 0.43
CA TYR A 550 3.29 -5.87 -0.94
C TYR A 550 3.34 -4.45 -1.51
N PRO A 551 4.52 -3.94 -1.91
CA PRO A 551 4.66 -2.60 -2.44
C PRO A 551 4.18 -2.51 -3.90
N PHE A 552 3.53 -1.39 -4.22
CA PHE A 552 3.08 -1.01 -5.56
C PHE A 552 3.56 0.41 -5.86
N SER A 553 4.20 0.57 -7.01
CA SER A 553 4.77 1.86 -7.43
C SER A 553 3.68 2.85 -7.84
N LEU A 554 3.69 4.04 -7.23
CA LEU A 554 2.87 5.19 -7.62
C LEU A 554 3.56 6.05 -8.68
N GLN A 555 4.86 6.25 -8.49
CA GLN A 555 5.72 7.01 -9.39
C GLN A 555 7.17 6.54 -9.18
N TYR A 556 7.88 6.39 -10.28
CA TYR A 556 9.31 6.15 -10.30
C TYR A 556 9.97 7.16 -11.24
N GLN A 557 11.00 7.84 -10.75
CA GLN A 557 11.73 8.86 -11.49
C GLN A 557 13.20 8.75 -11.15
N ASN A 558 14.02 8.54 -12.17
CA ASN A 558 15.47 8.59 -12.02
C ASN A 558 15.92 10.03 -11.83
N ALA A 559 16.90 10.20 -10.95
CA ALA A 559 17.62 11.44 -10.83
C ALA A 559 18.65 11.57 -11.96
N SER A 560 18.81 12.78 -12.50
CA SER A 560 19.76 13.01 -13.58
C SER A 560 20.14 14.48 -13.75
N PHE A 561 21.38 14.72 -14.18
CA PHE A 561 21.81 16.02 -14.67
C PHE A 561 21.30 16.29 -16.07
N ARG A 562 21.04 17.56 -16.36
CA ARG A 562 20.50 18.09 -17.62
C ARG A 562 21.25 19.34 -18.06
N LEU A 563 22.57 19.28 -17.98
CA LEU A 563 23.47 20.42 -18.17
C LEU A 563 23.35 21.08 -19.56
N SER A 564 23.03 20.32 -20.61
CA SER A 564 22.82 20.86 -21.95
C SER A 564 21.46 21.53 -22.15
N GLN A 565 20.51 21.30 -21.24
CA GLN A 565 19.13 21.75 -21.35
C GLN A 565 18.73 22.77 -20.27
N GLN A 566 19.62 23.01 -19.32
CA GLN A 566 19.36 23.89 -18.19
C GLN A 566 19.35 25.36 -18.62
N THR A 567 18.63 26.18 -17.86
CA THR A 567 18.58 27.64 -18.06
C THR A 567 18.86 28.43 -16.77
N SER A 568 19.06 27.75 -15.65
CA SER A 568 19.21 28.36 -14.32
C SER A 568 20.62 28.81 -13.96
N TYR A 569 21.67 28.32 -14.62
CA TYR A 569 23.07 28.63 -14.28
C TYR A 569 23.42 30.11 -14.35
N ILE A 570 22.74 30.89 -15.19
CA ILE A 570 22.95 32.34 -15.26
C ILE A 570 22.59 33.03 -13.94
N MET A 571 21.61 32.51 -13.19
CA MET A 571 21.20 33.08 -11.89
C MET A 571 22.25 32.82 -10.82
N TYR A 572 22.66 31.55 -10.72
CA TYR A 572 23.82 31.05 -9.99
C TYR A 572 24.09 29.62 -10.46
N TRP A 573 25.35 29.24 -10.62
CA TRP A 573 25.73 27.92 -11.16
C TRP A 573 26.09 26.85 -10.12
N GLY A 574 26.10 27.17 -8.83
CA GLY A 574 26.38 26.20 -7.77
C GLY A 574 27.86 26.12 -7.35
N LEU A 575 28.10 25.59 -6.15
CA LEU A 575 29.43 25.52 -5.53
C LEU A 575 30.41 24.65 -6.31
N ALA A 576 29.95 23.54 -6.90
CA ALA A 576 30.79 22.71 -7.76
C ALA A 576 31.46 23.53 -8.87
N ASN A 577 30.72 24.46 -9.49
CA ASN A 577 31.25 25.34 -10.51
C ASN A 577 32.14 26.44 -9.92
N ASP A 578 31.81 26.99 -8.74
CA ASP A 578 32.70 27.92 -8.03
C ASP A 578 34.06 27.27 -7.73
N PHE A 579 34.07 26.03 -7.25
CA PHE A 579 35.28 25.23 -7.00
C PHE A 579 36.10 25.01 -8.27
N MET A 580 35.47 24.62 -9.38
CA MET A 580 36.17 24.49 -10.66
C MET A 580 36.72 25.83 -11.16
N ALA A 581 36.01 26.94 -10.91
CA ALA A 581 36.44 28.27 -11.32
C ALA A 581 37.67 28.73 -10.52
N VAL A 582 37.78 28.43 -9.23
CA VAL A 582 38.94 28.87 -8.41
C VAL A 582 40.12 27.91 -8.40
N MET A 583 40.04 26.78 -9.11
CA MET A 583 41.19 25.87 -9.23
C MET A 583 42.44 26.61 -9.76
N PRO A 584 43.67 26.33 -9.24
CA PRO A 584 44.88 27.06 -9.63
C PRO A 584 45.16 27.11 -11.14
N ASN A 585 44.77 26.07 -11.87
CA ASN A 585 44.96 25.97 -13.33
C ASN A 585 43.75 26.43 -14.15
N SER A 586 42.77 27.08 -13.52
CA SER A 586 41.53 27.50 -14.17
C SER A 586 41.74 28.75 -15.03
N THR A 587 41.09 28.79 -16.20
CA THR A 587 41.09 29.94 -17.12
C THR A 587 39.95 30.92 -16.86
N SER A 588 39.29 30.82 -15.71
CA SER A 588 38.12 31.61 -15.30
C SER A 588 38.41 33.07 -14.93
N GLY A 589 39.69 33.46 -14.86
CA GLY A 589 40.14 34.74 -14.32
C GLY A 589 40.28 34.78 -12.78
N ILE A 590 39.75 33.78 -12.07
CA ILE A 590 39.79 33.67 -10.60
C ILE A 590 40.52 32.41 -10.10
N GLY A 591 41.32 31.77 -10.96
CA GLY A 591 42.10 30.58 -10.61
C GLY A 591 43.11 30.86 -9.49
N GLY A 592 43.17 29.98 -8.49
CA GLY A 592 44.05 30.09 -7.33
C GLY A 592 43.59 31.11 -6.29
N GLN A 593 42.41 31.71 -6.46
CA GLN A 593 41.87 32.71 -5.53
C GLN A 593 40.94 32.06 -4.50
N SER A 594 40.64 32.80 -3.44
CA SER A 594 39.81 32.34 -2.33
C SER A 594 38.37 32.82 -2.43
N LEU A 595 37.42 32.01 -1.99
CA LEU A 595 36.01 32.41 -1.85
C LEU A 595 35.72 33.14 -0.53
N ILE A 596 36.68 33.18 0.41
CA ILE A 596 36.53 33.89 1.69
C ILE A 596 36.68 35.40 1.47
N ARG A 597 35.64 36.18 1.79
CA ARG A 597 35.60 37.63 1.54
C ARG A 597 36.69 38.42 2.26
N SER A 598 37.13 37.96 3.43
CA SER A 598 38.18 38.61 4.21
C SER A 598 39.60 38.25 3.75
N SER A 599 39.74 37.36 2.77
CA SER A 599 41.03 36.97 2.20
C SER A 599 41.67 38.12 1.42
N PRO A 600 43.00 38.31 1.51
CA PRO A 600 43.72 39.25 0.63
C PRO A 600 43.64 38.84 -0.86
N HIS A 601 43.31 37.59 -1.16
CA HIS A 601 43.16 37.05 -2.51
C HIS A 601 41.72 36.64 -2.81
N PHE A 602 40.74 37.41 -2.32
CA PHE A 602 39.33 37.15 -2.57
C PHE A 602 39.00 37.17 -4.06
N ALA A 603 38.32 36.11 -4.53
CA ALA A 603 38.06 35.83 -5.94
C ALA A 603 37.32 36.97 -6.66
N PHE A 604 36.41 37.63 -5.94
CA PHE A 604 35.57 38.67 -6.52
C PHE A 604 36.00 40.09 -6.12
N ALA A 605 37.27 40.29 -5.78
CA ALA A 605 37.83 41.60 -5.46
C ALA A 605 37.97 42.48 -6.72
N ASN A 606 38.48 41.89 -7.82
CA ASN A 606 38.77 42.60 -9.07
C ASN A 606 37.87 42.18 -10.24
N MET A 607 37.07 41.13 -10.06
CA MET A 607 36.24 40.53 -11.09
C MET A 607 34.87 40.18 -10.51
N THR A 608 33.79 40.42 -11.24
CA THR A 608 32.46 40.02 -10.76
C THR A 608 32.16 38.58 -11.15
N ILE A 609 31.26 37.92 -10.42
CA ILE A 609 30.77 36.60 -10.84
C ILE A 609 30.13 36.65 -12.24
N SER A 610 29.49 37.76 -12.62
CA SER A 610 28.92 37.93 -13.96
C SER A 610 30.01 37.90 -15.03
N ASP A 611 31.17 38.53 -14.79
CA ASP A 611 32.31 38.47 -15.72
C ASP A 611 32.82 37.03 -15.87
N VAL A 612 32.82 36.24 -14.78
CA VAL A 612 33.26 34.84 -14.80
C VAL A 612 32.29 33.99 -15.62
N LEU A 613 30.97 34.23 -15.46
CA LEU A 613 29.94 33.58 -16.28
C LEU A 613 30.07 33.92 -17.77
N VAL A 614 30.50 35.14 -18.09
CA VAL A 614 30.78 35.56 -19.48
C VAL A 614 32.02 34.84 -20.03
N GLN A 615 33.12 34.81 -19.27
CA GLN A 615 34.34 34.12 -19.69
C GLN A 615 34.11 32.63 -19.93
N ASN A 616 33.28 31.97 -19.11
CA ASN A 616 32.91 30.57 -19.29
C ASN A 616 31.70 30.36 -20.23
N SER A 617 31.30 31.37 -21.01
CA SER A 617 30.22 31.30 -22.00
C SER A 617 28.84 30.88 -21.45
N THR A 618 28.63 30.92 -20.13
CA THR A 618 27.32 30.68 -19.52
C THR A 618 26.40 31.88 -19.75
N LEU A 619 26.97 33.09 -19.75
CA LEU A 619 26.28 34.33 -20.08
C LEU A 619 26.92 34.93 -21.35
N SER A 620 26.12 35.27 -22.35
CA SER A 620 26.64 35.84 -23.61
C SER A 620 26.53 37.36 -23.64
N LEU A 621 27.51 38.02 -24.24
CA LEU A 621 27.50 39.45 -24.53
C LEU A 621 27.32 39.70 -26.04
N PRO A 622 26.66 40.80 -26.45
CA PRO A 622 25.93 41.76 -25.61
C PRO A 622 24.73 41.12 -24.92
N LEU A 623 24.37 41.62 -23.73
CA LEU A 623 23.21 41.10 -23.00
C LEU A 623 21.92 41.33 -23.80
N ALA A 624 21.08 40.31 -23.85
CA ALA A 624 19.70 40.44 -24.31
C ALA A 624 18.96 41.52 -23.48
N ASN A 625 17.96 42.20 -24.05
CA ASN A 625 17.27 43.28 -23.37
C ASN A 625 16.59 42.81 -22.09
N VAL A 626 16.01 41.60 -22.10
CA VAL A 626 15.39 40.99 -20.91
C VAL A 626 16.42 40.79 -19.79
N TYR A 627 17.66 40.46 -20.13
CA TYR A 627 18.75 40.28 -19.18
C TYR A 627 19.25 41.61 -18.61
N THR A 628 19.28 42.66 -19.42
CA THR A 628 19.57 44.02 -18.94
C THR A 628 18.51 44.50 -17.95
N ILE A 629 17.21 44.30 -18.26
CA ILE A 629 16.11 44.64 -17.34
C ILE A 629 16.24 43.83 -16.05
N MET A 630 16.47 42.52 -16.15
CA MET A 630 16.61 41.65 -14.98
C MET A 630 17.78 42.08 -14.09
N THR A 631 18.91 42.45 -14.70
CA THR A 631 20.08 42.95 -13.97
C THR A 631 19.77 44.24 -13.20
N ASN A 632 18.98 45.14 -13.77
CA ASN A 632 18.60 46.41 -13.15
C ASN A 632 17.55 46.24 -12.03
N GLU A 633 16.58 45.35 -12.23
CA GLU A 633 15.43 45.18 -11.30
C GLU A 633 15.70 44.18 -10.17
N VAL A 634 16.47 43.12 -10.44
CA VAL A 634 16.71 42.02 -9.48
C VAL A 634 18.14 42.05 -8.96
N GLY A 635 19.11 42.25 -9.86
CA GLY A 635 20.53 42.30 -9.54
C GLY A 635 21.39 41.51 -10.52
N PRO A 636 22.72 41.52 -10.32
CA PRO A 636 23.66 40.92 -11.27
C PRO A 636 23.56 39.40 -11.32
N PHE A 637 23.62 38.85 -12.55
CA PHE A 637 23.70 37.41 -12.80
C PHE A 637 24.87 36.75 -12.05
N GLY A 638 24.67 35.53 -11.59
CA GLY A 638 25.57 34.80 -10.69
C GLY A 638 25.39 35.15 -9.21
N SER A 639 24.63 36.20 -8.86
CA SER A 639 24.37 36.61 -7.47
C SER A 639 22.88 36.60 -7.10
N ILE A 640 22.05 35.88 -7.85
CA ILE A 640 20.60 35.87 -7.69
C ILE A 640 20.17 34.59 -6.96
N ASP A 641 19.45 34.77 -5.86
CA ASP A 641 18.95 33.67 -5.03
C ASP A 641 17.57 33.20 -5.53
N MET A 642 17.49 31.97 -6.03
CA MET A 642 16.26 31.35 -6.54
C MET A 642 15.61 30.48 -5.47
N ARG A 643 14.33 30.70 -5.14
CA ARG A 643 13.61 29.92 -4.11
C ARG A 643 12.30 29.34 -4.63
N PHE A 644 11.99 28.12 -4.21
CA PHE A 644 10.70 27.48 -4.51
C PHE A 644 9.64 27.90 -3.49
N VAL A 645 8.45 28.29 -3.97
CA VAL A 645 7.30 28.62 -3.12
C VAL A 645 6.23 27.54 -3.30
N PRO A 646 5.89 26.77 -2.26
CA PRO A 646 4.87 25.74 -2.37
C PRO A 646 3.47 26.34 -2.54
N CYS A 647 2.56 25.56 -3.14
CA CYS A 647 1.14 25.92 -3.19
C CYS A 647 0.58 26.03 -1.75
N PRO A 648 -0.11 27.12 -1.40
CA PRO A 648 -0.69 27.32 -0.07
C PRO A 648 -1.60 26.17 0.36
N LEU A 649 -1.58 25.83 1.65
CA LEU A 649 -2.37 24.74 2.20
C LEU A 649 -3.86 25.00 2.02
N GLU A 650 -4.30 26.24 2.19
CA GLU A 650 -5.69 26.67 2.07
C GLU A 650 -6.23 26.42 0.65
N ALA A 651 -5.40 26.66 -0.38
CA ALA A 651 -5.76 26.40 -1.77
C ALA A 651 -5.87 24.89 -2.05
N LYS A 652 -4.96 24.09 -1.49
CA LYS A 652 -5.01 22.62 -1.60
C LYS A 652 -6.25 22.05 -0.90
N GLU A 653 -6.59 22.56 0.28
CA GLU A 653 -7.78 22.15 1.05
C GLU A 653 -9.07 22.52 0.33
N ALA A 654 -9.18 23.75 -0.20
CA ALA A 654 -10.34 24.18 -0.98
C ALA A 654 -10.56 23.26 -2.20
N MET A 655 -9.49 22.97 -2.94
CA MET A 655 -9.51 22.04 -4.07
C MET A 655 -9.97 20.64 -3.65
N ARG A 656 -9.39 20.10 -2.58
CA ARG A 656 -9.74 18.77 -2.05
C ARG A 656 -11.21 18.69 -1.64
N ASN A 657 -11.73 19.70 -0.96
CA ASN A 657 -13.12 19.75 -0.52
C ASN A 657 -14.09 19.77 -1.72
N ILE A 658 -13.84 20.64 -2.71
CA ILE A 658 -14.68 20.72 -3.91
C ILE A 658 -14.67 19.40 -4.68
N LEU A 659 -13.49 18.78 -4.86
CA LEU A 659 -13.39 17.49 -5.55
C LEU A 659 -14.07 16.35 -4.77
N SER A 660 -14.00 16.35 -3.44
CA SER A 660 -14.70 15.36 -2.61
C SER A 660 -16.22 15.46 -2.76
N ILE A 661 -16.75 16.69 -2.81
CA ILE A 661 -18.17 16.95 -3.06
C ILE A 661 -18.55 16.51 -4.48
N LEU A 662 -17.76 16.87 -5.49
CA LEU A 662 -17.98 16.46 -6.87
C LEU A 662 -18.10 14.93 -6.99
N ARG A 663 -17.16 14.19 -6.40
CA ARG A 663 -17.19 12.71 -6.42
C ARG A 663 -18.40 12.13 -5.70
N SER A 664 -18.81 12.76 -4.61
CA SER A 664 -20.01 12.38 -3.86
C SER A 664 -21.28 12.61 -4.68
N VAL A 665 -21.35 13.73 -5.40
CA VAL A 665 -22.45 14.08 -6.32
C VAL A 665 -22.52 13.10 -7.49
N LEU A 666 -21.38 12.83 -8.15
CA LEU A 666 -21.30 11.87 -9.25
C LEU A 666 -21.71 10.46 -8.82
N ALA A 667 -21.51 10.09 -7.56
CA ALA A 667 -21.91 8.77 -7.04
C ALA A 667 -23.43 8.63 -6.77
N GLN A 668 -24.22 9.70 -6.83
CA GLN A 668 -25.64 9.67 -6.45
C GLN A 668 -26.58 9.19 -7.56
N SER A 669 -26.33 9.57 -8.82
CA SER A 669 -27.24 9.25 -9.92
C SER A 669 -26.54 9.10 -11.27
N ASN A 670 -27.15 8.31 -12.17
CA ASN A 670 -26.70 8.20 -13.57
C ASN A 670 -26.92 9.47 -14.37
N GLU A 671 -27.97 10.23 -14.07
CA GLU A 671 -28.25 11.50 -14.72
C GLU A 671 -27.13 12.51 -14.48
N THR A 672 -26.66 12.62 -13.24
CA THR A 672 -25.52 13.49 -12.89
C THR A 672 -24.26 13.08 -13.66
N GLN A 673 -24.01 11.78 -13.82
CA GLN A 673 -22.85 11.27 -14.56
C GLN A 673 -22.97 11.53 -16.05
N SER A 674 -24.14 11.31 -16.66
CA SER A 674 -24.34 11.59 -18.08
C SER A 674 -24.14 13.07 -18.36
N VAL A 675 -24.75 13.96 -17.56
CA VAL A 675 -24.55 15.41 -17.71
C VAL A 675 -23.09 15.80 -17.55
N TYR A 676 -22.37 15.25 -16.56
CA TYR A 676 -20.93 15.49 -16.39
C TYR A 676 -20.10 14.95 -17.56
N HIS A 677 -20.44 13.78 -18.08
CA HIS A 677 -19.75 13.16 -19.20
C HIS A 677 -19.95 13.97 -20.48
N ASP A 678 -21.14 14.51 -20.69
CA ASP A 678 -21.54 15.30 -21.86
C ASP A 678 -20.96 16.71 -21.87
N ILE A 679 -20.38 17.19 -20.75
CA ILE A 679 -19.64 18.46 -20.73
C ILE A 679 -18.50 18.40 -21.76
N ASN A 680 -18.57 19.27 -22.77
CA ASN A 680 -17.65 19.29 -23.88
C ASN A 680 -16.28 19.81 -23.44
N THR A 681 -15.29 18.91 -23.37
CA THR A 681 -13.94 19.27 -22.92
C THR A 681 -13.08 19.69 -24.11
N PRO A 682 -12.55 20.93 -24.14
CA PRO A 682 -11.58 21.32 -25.14
C PRO A 682 -10.28 20.57 -24.89
N THR A 683 -9.87 19.71 -25.82
CA THR A 683 -8.72 18.82 -25.66
C THR A 683 -7.38 19.56 -25.50
N SER A 684 -7.25 20.86 -25.82
CA SER A 684 -6.01 21.63 -25.57
C SER A 684 -6.07 23.16 -25.78
N SER A 685 -7.23 23.82 -25.60
CA SER A 685 -7.47 25.14 -26.25
C SER A 685 -7.63 26.35 -25.32
N MET A 686 -7.31 26.24 -24.02
CA MET A 686 -7.43 27.38 -23.09
C MET A 686 -6.08 28.05 -22.85
N LEU A 687 -5.98 29.30 -23.30
CA LEU A 687 -4.81 30.15 -23.17
C LEU A 687 -5.20 31.40 -22.36
N PRO A 688 -5.42 31.27 -21.04
CA PRO A 688 -5.90 32.38 -20.23
C PRO A 688 -4.85 33.49 -20.17
N VAL A 689 -5.32 34.73 -20.24
CA VAL A 689 -4.49 35.93 -20.13
C VAL A 689 -5.02 36.79 -18.98
N PRO A 690 -4.18 37.20 -18.02
CA PRO A 690 -4.60 38.14 -16.98
C PRO A 690 -5.15 39.43 -17.60
N LYS A 691 -6.30 39.90 -17.11
CA LYS A 691 -6.96 41.10 -17.64
C LYS A 691 -6.02 42.31 -17.70
N ALA A 692 -5.24 42.51 -16.64
CA ALA A 692 -4.26 43.60 -16.57
C ALA A 692 -3.26 43.58 -17.74
N TRP A 693 -2.90 42.41 -18.26
CA TRP A 693 -1.97 42.27 -19.38
C TRP A 693 -2.68 42.46 -20.72
N SER A 694 -3.89 41.91 -20.87
CA SER A 694 -4.68 42.10 -22.09
C SER A 694 -5.08 43.56 -22.31
N ASP A 695 -5.33 44.32 -21.23
CA ASP A 695 -5.72 45.73 -21.31
C ASP A 695 -4.54 46.62 -21.77
N VAL A 696 -3.30 46.24 -21.46
CA VAL A 696 -2.08 46.90 -21.99
C VAL A 696 -1.82 46.53 -23.45
N ASN A 697 -2.22 45.31 -23.86
CA ASN A 697 -2.13 44.81 -25.23
C ASN A 697 -0.70 44.89 -25.84
N PHE A 698 0.30 44.44 -25.08
CA PHE A 698 1.69 44.43 -25.54
C PHE A 698 2.02 43.20 -26.41
N GLN A 699 3.08 43.30 -27.21
CA GLN A 699 3.66 42.16 -27.92
C GLN A 699 4.65 41.44 -27.00
N ALA A 700 4.34 40.18 -26.68
CA ALA A 700 5.17 39.36 -25.81
C ALA A 700 6.34 38.77 -26.61
N LEU A 701 7.56 39.06 -26.15
CA LEU A 701 8.82 38.60 -26.75
C LEU A 701 9.47 37.46 -25.95
N GLY A 702 8.79 36.93 -24.93
CA GLY A 702 9.32 35.88 -24.07
C GLY A 702 8.35 35.55 -22.94
N GLY A 703 8.83 34.78 -21.96
CA GLY A 703 8.03 34.42 -20.78
C GLY A 703 8.87 34.04 -19.57
N SER A 704 9.98 33.33 -19.79
CA SER A 704 10.94 32.99 -18.74
C SER A 704 12.09 34.01 -18.70
N PRO A 705 12.41 34.62 -17.54
CA PRO A 705 13.58 35.49 -17.39
C PRO A 705 14.91 34.71 -17.41
N LEU A 706 14.85 33.36 -17.49
CA LEU A 706 16.01 32.48 -17.67
C LEU A 706 16.46 32.36 -19.13
N CYS A 707 15.73 32.98 -20.06
CA CYS A 707 15.95 32.89 -21.49
C CYS A 707 15.99 34.27 -22.13
N PRO A 708 16.77 34.45 -23.22
CA PRO A 708 16.76 35.70 -23.95
C PRO A 708 15.40 35.91 -24.63
N GLU A 709 15.04 37.15 -24.93
CA GLU A 709 13.85 37.42 -25.73
C GLU A 709 13.98 36.87 -27.16
N VAL A 710 12.84 36.49 -27.76
CA VAL A 710 12.77 36.14 -29.17
C VAL A 710 12.74 37.40 -30.04
N PRO A 711 13.16 37.33 -31.32
CA PRO A 711 13.05 38.47 -32.23
C PRO A 711 11.62 39.00 -32.31
N PHE A 712 11.46 40.32 -32.49
CA PHE A 712 10.15 40.98 -32.51
C PHE A 712 9.13 40.32 -33.46
N GLY A 713 9.56 39.96 -34.68
CA GLY A 713 8.70 39.30 -35.67
C GLY A 713 8.27 37.87 -35.30
N SER A 714 8.93 37.23 -34.33
CA SER A 714 8.55 35.93 -33.76
C SER A 714 7.78 36.06 -32.43
N GLY A 715 7.62 37.28 -31.91
CA GLY A 715 6.80 37.57 -30.74
C GLY A 715 5.31 37.47 -31.05
N MET A 716 4.50 37.29 -30.01
CA MET A 716 3.05 37.12 -30.13
C MET A 716 2.31 38.19 -29.33
N PRO A 717 1.17 38.73 -29.82
CA PRO A 717 0.30 39.56 -29.00
C PRO A 717 -0.10 38.84 -27.71
N ILE A 718 -0.01 39.51 -26.55
CA ILE A 718 -0.31 38.88 -25.25
C ILE A 718 -1.74 38.36 -25.16
N THR A 719 -2.66 38.93 -25.95
CA THR A 719 -4.06 38.50 -26.06
C THR A 719 -4.22 37.09 -26.64
N LEU A 720 -3.19 36.53 -27.29
CA LEU A 720 -3.20 35.16 -27.81
C LEU A 720 -2.70 34.12 -26.79
N GLY A 721 -2.26 34.55 -25.61
CA GLY A 721 -1.84 33.67 -24.52
C GLY A 721 -0.55 34.13 -23.85
N ILE A 722 -0.35 33.68 -22.61
CA ILE A 722 0.89 33.95 -21.86
C ILE A 722 2.06 33.11 -22.39
N GLY A 723 3.27 33.66 -22.44
CA GLY A 723 4.47 32.89 -22.78
C GLY A 723 4.78 31.82 -21.72
N SER A 724 5.47 30.75 -22.11
CA SER A 724 5.97 29.74 -21.18
C SER A 724 6.88 30.40 -20.17
N LEU A 725 6.50 30.30 -18.90
CA LEU A 725 7.25 30.83 -17.76
C LEU A 725 8.44 29.90 -17.40
N MET A 726 9.02 30.11 -16.23
CA MET A 726 10.05 29.23 -15.67
C MET A 726 9.55 27.77 -15.64
N SER A 727 10.43 26.85 -16.02
CA SER A 727 10.09 25.42 -16.11
C SER A 727 11.23 24.58 -15.56
N TRP A 728 10.87 23.48 -14.93
CA TRP A 728 11.79 22.40 -14.54
C TRP A 728 12.40 21.71 -15.75
N ASP A 729 11.72 21.72 -16.89
CA ASP A 729 12.05 20.85 -18.01
C ASP A 729 12.22 21.52 -19.37
N ARG A 730 11.83 22.78 -19.51
CA ARG A 730 11.95 23.47 -20.80
C ARG A 730 13.28 24.19 -20.95
N GLN A 731 13.84 24.01 -22.14
CA GLN A 731 14.97 24.77 -22.66
C GLN A 731 14.49 26.13 -23.19
N CYS A 732 15.42 27.05 -23.38
CA CYS A 732 15.15 28.24 -24.17
C CYS A 732 14.83 27.86 -25.61
N ALA A 733 13.89 28.58 -26.22
CA ALA A 733 13.47 28.38 -27.59
C ALA A 733 13.68 29.67 -28.38
N SER A 734 14.02 29.54 -29.67
CA SER A 734 14.11 30.66 -30.61
C SER A 734 12.73 31.14 -31.11
N VAL A 735 11.66 30.45 -30.70
CA VAL A 735 10.27 30.74 -31.06
C VAL A 735 9.44 30.99 -29.81
N PHE A 736 8.42 31.84 -29.93
CA PHE A 736 7.52 32.11 -28.82
C PHE A 736 6.66 30.89 -28.51
N LEU A 737 6.81 30.35 -27.29
CA LEU A 737 6.03 29.21 -26.82
C LEU A 737 4.96 29.71 -25.86
N VAL A 738 3.69 29.51 -26.20
CA VAL A 738 2.57 29.84 -25.31
C VAL A 738 2.47 28.78 -24.21
N ALA A 739 2.26 29.21 -22.96
CA ALA A 739 1.94 28.30 -21.86
C ALA A 739 0.51 27.78 -22.05
N ASN A 740 0.39 26.46 -22.23
CA ASN A 740 -0.91 25.82 -22.34
C ASN A 740 -1.36 25.30 -20.97
N SER A 741 -2.51 25.76 -20.49
CA SER A 741 -3.20 25.16 -19.35
C SER A 741 -4.23 24.16 -19.88
N GLY A 742 -3.96 22.87 -19.73
CA GLY A 742 -4.96 21.83 -20.05
C GLY A 742 -6.16 21.96 -19.11
N ALA A 743 -7.30 22.39 -19.64
CA ALA A 743 -8.53 22.55 -18.88
C ALA A 743 -9.31 21.23 -18.84
N THR A 744 -9.22 20.52 -17.71
CA THR A 744 -10.07 19.34 -17.46
C THR A 744 -11.43 19.77 -16.92
N LYS A 745 -12.44 18.90 -17.00
CA LYS A 745 -13.75 19.10 -16.36
C LYS A 745 -13.61 19.40 -14.87
N GLU A 746 -12.82 18.60 -14.14
CA GLU A 746 -12.53 18.80 -12.72
C GLU A 746 -11.96 20.21 -12.45
N TYR A 747 -10.99 20.67 -13.26
CA TYR A 747 -10.37 21.98 -13.08
C TYR A 747 -11.33 23.13 -13.34
N MET A 748 -12.17 23.02 -14.38
CA MET A 748 -13.16 24.06 -14.69
C MET A 748 -14.29 24.12 -13.67
N ILE A 749 -14.73 22.97 -13.15
CA ILE A 749 -15.71 22.93 -12.05
C ILE A 749 -15.17 23.64 -10.82
N VAL A 750 -13.92 23.33 -10.44
CA VAL A 750 -13.27 23.98 -9.29
C VAL A 750 -13.13 25.48 -9.55
N ALA A 751 -12.66 25.87 -10.73
CA ALA A 751 -12.51 27.27 -11.10
C ALA A 751 -13.86 28.01 -11.05
N ALA A 752 -14.93 27.41 -11.57
CA ALA A 752 -16.28 27.99 -11.55
C ALA A 752 -16.83 28.16 -10.13
N VAL A 753 -16.59 27.18 -9.24
CA VAL A 753 -16.96 27.28 -7.82
C VAL A 753 -16.17 28.39 -7.11
N LEU A 754 -14.85 28.41 -7.28
CA LEU A 754 -13.98 29.41 -6.64
C LEU A 754 -14.22 30.84 -7.16
N ALA A 755 -14.58 30.98 -8.45
CA ALA A 755 -14.97 32.24 -9.06
C ALA A 755 -16.44 32.62 -8.82
N GLN A 756 -17.19 31.81 -8.06
CA GLN A 756 -18.60 32.03 -7.71
C GLN A 756 -19.51 32.19 -8.95
N LEU A 757 -19.23 31.41 -10.00
CA LEU A 757 -19.94 31.48 -11.28
C LEU A 757 -21.22 30.65 -11.32
N SER A 758 -21.64 30.02 -10.22
CA SER A 758 -22.84 29.16 -10.16
C SER A 758 -24.12 29.82 -10.69
N HIS A 759 -24.20 31.14 -10.67
CA HIS A 759 -25.34 31.91 -11.18
C HIS A 759 -24.91 32.98 -12.20
N ALA A 760 -23.80 32.75 -12.91
CA ALA A 760 -23.32 33.67 -13.91
C ALA A 760 -24.35 33.85 -15.03
N SER A 761 -24.64 35.10 -15.40
CA SER A 761 -25.48 35.40 -16.56
C SER A 761 -24.78 35.00 -17.86
N PRO A 762 -25.54 34.76 -18.96
CA PRO A 762 -24.94 34.53 -20.27
C PRO A 762 -23.97 35.64 -20.69
N ASP A 763 -24.24 36.90 -20.32
CA ASP A 763 -23.35 38.02 -20.57
C ASP A 763 -22.04 37.92 -19.78
N ALA A 764 -22.10 37.49 -18.51
CA ALA A 764 -20.90 37.28 -17.69
C ALA A 764 -20.04 36.12 -18.23
N ILE A 765 -20.67 35.06 -18.73
CA ILE A 765 -19.99 33.95 -19.42
C ILE A 765 -19.34 34.45 -20.71
N ALA A 766 -20.07 35.20 -21.54
CA ALA A 766 -19.55 35.78 -22.78
C ALA A 766 -18.38 36.74 -22.52
N GLN A 767 -18.46 37.58 -21.48
CA GLN A 767 -17.36 38.47 -21.08
C GLN A 767 -16.13 37.70 -20.59
N THR A 768 -16.34 36.61 -19.86
CA THR A 768 -15.26 35.73 -19.40
C THR A 768 -14.59 35.03 -20.59
N CYS A 769 -15.39 34.46 -21.49
CA CYS A 769 -14.89 33.76 -22.67
C CYS A 769 -14.33 34.68 -23.76
N GLY A 770 -14.75 35.95 -23.80
CA GLY A 770 -14.12 36.99 -24.62
C GLY A 770 -12.66 37.24 -24.27
N ARG A 771 -12.16 36.72 -23.13
CA ARG A 771 -10.74 36.75 -22.75
C ARG A 771 -9.91 35.63 -23.39
N ILE A 772 -10.53 34.73 -24.14
CA ILE A 772 -9.87 33.68 -24.91
C ILE A 772 -10.22 33.91 -26.39
N PRO A 773 -9.69 34.97 -27.03
CA PRO A 773 -10.12 35.39 -28.36
C PRO A 773 -9.94 34.30 -29.42
N SER A 774 -8.95 33.42 -29.24
CA SER A 774 -8.70 32.28 -30.13
C SER A 774 -9.79 31.19 -30.09
N ASN A 775 -10.56 31.09 -28.99
CA ASN A 775 -11.50 29.98 -28.76
C ASN A 775 -12.78 30.41 -28.02
N VAL A 776 -13.31 31.61 -28.31
CA VAL A 776 -14.49 32.16 -27.62
C VAL A 776 -15.67 31.20 -27.66
N GLY A 777 -16.03 30.66 -28.83
CA GLY A 777 -17.18 29.75 -28.97
C GLY A 777 -17.05 28.48 -28.14
N ILE A 778 -15.87 27.84 -28.16
CA ILE A 778 -15.58 26.63 -27.40
C ILE A 778 -15.62 26.92 -25.89
N CYS A 779 -15.05 28.04 -25.46
CA CYS A 779 -15.12 28.48 -24.07
C CYS A 779 -16.58 28.70 -23.64
N THR A 780 -17.37 29.40 -24.45
CA THR A 780 -18.76 29.72 -24.11
C THR A 780 -19.57 28.44 -23.91
N THR A 781 -19.46 27.45 -24.80
CA THR A 781 -20.12 26.15 -24.65
C THR A 781 -19.69 25.46 -23.36
N PHE A 782 -18.38 25.26 -23.18
CA PHE A 782 -17.86 24.50 -22.05
C PHE A 782 -18.13 25.18 -20.70
N LEU A 783 -17.98 26.50 -20.60
CA LEU A 783 -18.26 27.25 -19.38
C LEU A 783 -19.76 27.28 -19.07
N THR A 784 -20.62 27.37 -20.08
CA THR A 784 -22.08 27.30 -19.90
C THR A 784 -22.50 25.95 -19.33
N GLU A 785 -22.04 24.85 -19.94
CA GLU A 785 -22.32 23.49 -19.47
C GLU A 785 -21.77 23.26 -18.06
N THR A 786 -20.55 23.73 -17.79
CA THR A 786 -19.92 23.63 -16.46
C THR A 786 -20.70 24.42 -15.40
N VAL A 787 -21.08 25.68 -15.69
CA VAL A 787 -21.85 26.53 -14.77
C VAL A 787 -23.22 25.91 -14.50
N ALA A 788 -23.90 25.41 -15.53
CA ALA A 788 -25.19 24.73 -15.37
C ALA A 788 -25.08 23.48 -14.48
N PHE A 789 -24.03 22.68 -14.67
CA PHE A 789 -23.75 21.51 -13.83
C PHE A 789 -23.48 21.91 -12.37
N VAL A 790 -22.63 22.93 -12.15
CA VAL A 790 -22.29 23.42 -10.81
C VAL A 790 -23.51 24.01 -10.09
N ALA A 791 -24.34 24.78 -10.80
CA ALA A 791 -25.57 25.36 -10.26
C ALA A 791 -26.54 24.30 -9.78
N THR A 792 -26.75 23.27 -10.61
CA THR A 792 -27.77 22.24 -10.40
C THR A 792 -27.36 21.22 -9.35
N TYR A 793 -26.11 20.72 -9.42
CA TYR A 793 -25.71 19.54 -8.65
C TYR A 793 -24.72 19.83 -7.51
N LEU A 794 -23.81 20.80 -7.65
CA LEU A 794 -22.77 21.04 -6.64
C LEU A 794 -23.14 22.14 -5.63
N SER A 795 -23.72 23.25 -6.09
CA SER A 795 -24.03 24.41 -5.25
C SER A 795 -24.93 24.08 -4.05
N PRO A 796 -25.97 23.22 -4.18
CA PRO A 796 -26.78 22.80 -3.03
C PRO A 796 -25.98 22.04 -1.96
N GLN A 797 -24.99 21.24 -2.37
CA GLN A 797 -24.13 20.47 -1.46
C GLN A 797 -23.07 21.35 -0.77
N LEU A 798 -22.57 22.36 -1.48
CA LEU A 798 -21.63 23.33 -0.92
C LEU A 798 -22.28 24.19 0.19
N GLN A 799 -23.55 24.58 0.02
CA GLN A 799 -24.28 25.39 1.00
C GLN A 799 -24.63 24.60 2.28
N THR A 800 -24.92 23.31 2.16
CA THR A 800 -25.22 22.43 3.32
C THR A 800 -23.96 22.08 4.13
N GLN A 801 -22.79 21.99 3.49
CA GLN A 801 -21.51 21.85 4.22
C GLN A 801 -21.04 23.17 4.85
N GLY A 802 -21.30 24.31 4.22
CA GLY A 802 -20.97 25.63 4.79
C GLY A 802 -21.76 25.97 6.06
N THR A 803 -22.98 25.46 6.19
CA THR A 803 -23.83 25.62 7.39
C THR A 803 -23.38 24.69 8.52
N THR A 804 -23.11 23.42 8.24
CA THR A 804 -22.60 22.45 9.23
C THR A 804 -21.18 22.75 9.73
N ALA A 805 -20.30 23.31 8.90
CA ALA A 805 -18.96 23.76 9.32
C ALA A 805 -19.01 25.00 10.23
N ASN A 806 -19.98 25.90 10.02
CA ASN A 806 -20.18 27.07 10.87
C ASN A 806 -20.80 26.68 12.23
N ASP A 807 -21.68 25.68 12.27
CA ASP A 807 -22.23 25.15 13.52
C ASP A 807 -21.16 24.37 14.33
N ALA A 808 -20.31 23.57 13.68
CA ALA A 808 -19.19 22.88 14.33
C ALA A 808 -18.10 23.83 14.86
N LYS A 809 -17.90 25.01 14.24
CA LYS A 809 -17.04 26.08 14.76
C LYS A 809 -17.69 26.84 15.92
N ARG A 810 -19.02 26.87 16.01
CA ARG A 810 -19.76 27.54 17.10
C ARG A 810 -19.70 26.76 18.41
N ASP A 811 -19.62 25.43 18.35
CA ASP A 811 -19.52 24.54 19.52
C ASP A 811 -18.09 24.39 20.07
N ARG A 812 -17.05 24.83 19.33
CA ARG A 812 -15.67 24.94 19.82
C ARG A 812 -15.31 26.41 20.01
N GLY A 813 -15.69 26.95 21.16
CA GLY A 813 -15.73 28.38 21.45
C GLY A 813 -14.47 29.21 21.12
N GLY A 814 -14.72 30.42 20.60
CA GLY A 814 -14.29 31.67 21.25
C GLY A 814 -12.90 32.24 20.95
N ALA A 815 -12.72 32.84 19.77
CA ALA A 815 -12.12 34.19 19.61
C ALA A 815 -12.28 34.65 18.15
N GLY A 816 -12.73 35.89 17.95
CA GLY A 816 -13.22 36.38 16.67
C GLY A 816 -12.16 36.57 15.58
N ALA A 817 -12.53 36.21 14.35
CA ALA A 817 -12.18 36.93 13.13
C ALA A 817 -13.21 36.56 12.05
N GLN A 818 -14.12 37.48 11.73
CA GLN A 818 -14.90 37.42 10.50
C GLN A 818 -13.94 37.65 9.32
N HIS A 819 -13.63 36.60 8.58
CA HIS A 819 -13.05 36.73 7.24
C HIS A 819 -14.08 36.28 6.21
N GLN A 820 -14.55 37.26 5.44
CA GLN A 820 -15.26 37.01 4.19
C GLN A 820 -14.31 36.32 3.20
N PRO A 821 -14.80 35.36 2.38
CA PRO A 821 -14.00 34.75 1.34
C PRO A 821 -13.91 35.71 0.14
N GLY A 822 -12.98 36.64 0.21
CA GLY A 822 -12.61 37.54 -0.88
C GLY A 822 -11.09 37.60 -0.98
N SER A 823 -10.56 37.38 -2.18
CA SER A 823 -9.12 37.35 -2.54
C SER A 823 -8.29 36.19 -1.98
N ILE A 824 -8.30 35.05 -2.68
CA ILE A 824 -7.35 33.93 -2.50
C ILE A 824 -6.03 34.18 -3.28
N TRP A 825 -5.96 35.26 -4.06
CA TRP A 825 -4.75 35.66 -4.77
C TRP A 825 -4.14 36.88 -4.08
N PRO A 826 -2.88 36.81 -3.59
CA PRO A 826 -2.17 38.03 -3.27
C PRO A 826 -2.05 38.82 -4.57
N THR A 827 -2.68 39.99 -4.63
CA THR A 827 -2.36 41.00 -5.62
C THR A 827 -0.85 41.10 -5.66
N GLY A 828 -0.23 40.81 -6.81
CA GLY A 828 1.21 40.85 -6.99
C GLY A 828 1.75 42.24 -6.64
N ARG A 829 2.12 42.42 -5.37
CA ARG A 829 3.10 43.41 -4.98
C ARG A 829 4.43 42.70 -5.13
N CYS A 830 5.24 43.17 -6.08
CA CYS A 830 6.67 42.96 -6.01
C CYS A 830 7.11 43.35 -4.60
N VAL A 831 7.48 42.37 -3.77
CA VAL A 831 8.15 42.61 -2.50
C VAL A 831 9.60 42.91 -2.85
N ALA A 832 9.83 44.13 -3.32
CA ALA A 832 11.12 44.79 -3.30
C ALA A 832 10.98 45.97 -2.34
N ARG A 833 11.39 45.77 -1.08
CA ARG A 833 11.74 46.82 -0.10
C ARG A 833 12.91 46.23 0.69
N ASP A 834 14.05 46.90 0.83
CA ASP A 834 14.22 48.30 1.23
C ASP A 834 15.29 49.07 0.41
N ALA A 835 14.92 50.26 -0.11
CA ALA A 835 15.62 51.53 0.12
C ALA A 835 14.96 52.69 -0.69
N LEU A 836 14.58 53.74 0.06
CA LEU A 836 14.16 55.11 -0.33
C LEU A 836 12.68 55.36 -0.74
N PRO A 837 11.99 56.33 -0.08
CA PRO A 837 10.63 56.75 -0.41
C PRO A 837 10.64 57.82 -1.51
N ASP A 838 9.49 58.03 -2.14
CA ASP A 838 9.17 59.05 -3.14
C ASP A 838 9.60 58.76 -4.59
N GLN A 839 8.81 57.93 -5.28
CA GLN A 839 8.22 58.23 -6.60
C GLN A 839 7.55 56.97 -7.18
N CYS A 840 6.22 56.91 -7.13
CA CYS A 840 5.40 56.09 -8.03
C CYS A 840 4.04 56.79 -8.20
N PRO A 841 3.60 57.12 -9.44
CA PRO A 841 2.34 57.80 -9.67
C PRO A 841 1.15 56.85 -9.45
N ARG A 842 0.08 57.36 -8.85
CA ARG A 842 -1.19 56.65 -8.69
C ARG A 842 -1.91 56.57 -10.05
N PRO A 843 -2.50 55.43 -10.46
CA PRO A 843 -3.44 55.42 -11.56
C PRO A 843 -4.84 55.88 -11.10
N ASN A 844 -5.47 56.72 -11.91
CA ASN A 844 -6.89 57.06 -11.86
C ASN A 844 -7.77 55.86 -12.21
#